data_AF-A0A928ZEF4-F1
#
_entry.id   AF-A0A928ZEF4-F1
#
_cell.length_a   1.000
_cell.length_b   1.000
_cell.length_c   1.000
_cell.angle_alpha   90.00
_cell.angle_beta   90.00
_cell.angle_gamma   90.00
#
_symmetry.space_group_name_H-M   'P 1'
#
loop_
_entity.id
_entity.type
_entity.pdbx_description
1 polymer ?
#
loop_
_entity_poly.entity_id
_entity_poly.type
_entity_poly.pdbx_seq_one_letter_code
_entity_poly.pdbx_strand_id
1 'polypeptide(L)'
;MRFAQSKNVVIKIFQVIAISACLALSFCKPLQAVPSESSYLTVEILQERGQNLIQQDGKDTINLTNYIIDLSNPSSELSQQLYREINNIVSRASNPIKIDFSDAIIQGDFRLNQLGIFTTIGEGALFSLFTPSEQKLIEQYYPLANNVGQQIPLVNVFRGELKFDQTVFTGEVDGSNSLFLQPVTATSAKFQAVVKLDRAIFGREVDFSQAVFEQPLSLLQSHFFAETKFNQVKFEGITDFKNSQFEQPVDFSESMFNQLIDFTRSVFISSADFSQTIFRDRLVFAKSKFLNSLIFINSTLKQPITFRDIYVNSTIDLQDAHLLNRIDFSNAFFTSKASINVSGLTFDSTEAKIIGQTGVISKFVNVKRLAGNETVLRNLIRNFRSLEQIADANYLEFKQKQLRVKQIGDRLANTTWRTIFSWTWISLIFQWLGLNLLLLLGDYGTNINLLFNIGIIAIALFSLVFWWIDRYRPSISQPIMPTRYEITMMLGSYLILTMLGIVNIFLTTDRPWIILIGIAIILLPIPTLITSLIYLQGRYHKLLNTSYFVENGQFREFRLLLGRLPIIPRFPFFRERYQPILWDKRWGWLNYYDFSLNNIFKLGFNDIRLRDRHLPGLISTLVWYQWCLGVLYIVLLLWTLSRTIPGLNLLIYF
;
A
#
# COMPACT_ATOMS: atom_id res chain seq x y z
N MET A 1 34.36 -29.23 3.44
CA MET A 1 33.33 -28.24 3.84
C MET A 1 31.91 -28.66 3.42
N ARG A 2 31.44 -29.86 3.80
CA ARG A 2 30.02 -30.27 3.66
C ARG A 2 29.45 -30.99 4.89
N PHE A 3 30.24 -31.12 5.96
CA PHE A 3 29.83 -31.76 7.22
C PHE A 3 29.49 -30.78 8.36
N ALA A 4 29.69 -29.47 8.17
CA ALA A 4 29.38 -28.46 9.18
C ALA A 4 27.95 -27.88 9.07
N GLN A 5 27.26 -28.08 7.95
CA GLN A 5 25.89 -27.59 7.76
C GLN A 5 24.81 -28.54 8.30
N SER A 6 25.08 -29.84 8.50
CA SER A 6 24.07 -30.77 9.04
C SER A 6 23.91 -30.67 10.57
N LYS A 7 24.96 -30.33 11.32
CA LYS A 7 24.87 -30.14 12.78
C LYS A 7 23.93 -28.99 13.17
N ASN A 8 23.93 -27.89 12.42
CA ASN A 8 23.03 -26.76 12.68
C ASN A 8 21.56 -27.06 12.37
N VAL A 9 21.28 -27.98 11.45
CA VAL A 9 19.90 -28.41 11.15
C VAL A 9 19.39 -29.35 12.23
N VAL A 10 20.22 -30.30 12.70
CA VAL A 10 19.85 -31.21 13.79
C VAL A 10 19.65 -30.45 15.11
N ILE A 11 20.49 -29.46 15.42
CA ILE A 11 20.33 -28.63 16.62
C ILE A 11 19.05 -27.77 16.53
N LYS A 12 18.73 -27.21 15.36
CA LYS A 12 17.47 -26.47 15.16
C LYS A 12 16.25 -27.36 15.25
N ILE A 13 16.30 -28.58 14.72
CA ILE A 13 15.20 -29.56 14.84
C ILE A 13 15.03 -29.98 16.30
N PHE A 14 16.13 -30.20 17.03
CA PHE A 14 16.06 -30.53 18.46
C PHE A 14 15.54 -29.36 19.31
N GLN A 15 15.92 -28.12 18.98
CA GLN A 15 15.35 -26.92 19.62
C GLN A 15 13.86 -26.75 19.30
N VAL A 16 13.43 -27.02 18.06
CA VAL A 16 12.02 -26.96 17.67
C VAL A 16 11.23 -28.07 18.37
N ILE A 17 11.75 -29.30 18.44
CA ILE A 17 11.10 -30.40 19.16
C ILE A 17 11.07 -30.14 20.67
N ALA A 18 12.14 -29.57 21.25
CA ALA A 18 12.16 -29.19 22.67
C ALA A 18 11.20 -28.03 22.97
N ILE A 19 11.09 -27.04 22.09
CA ILE A 19 10.12 -25.93 22.22
C ILE A 19 8.70 -26.44 22.00
N SER A 20 8.46 -27.36 21.07
CA SER A 20 7.16 -28.02 20.87
C SER A 20 6.79 -28.96 22.02
N ALA A 21 7.77 -29.63 22.65
CA ALA A 21 7.56 -30.45 23.84
C ALA A 21 7.32 -29.59 25.09
N CYS A 22 8.01 -28.44 25.22
CA CYS A 22 7.72 -27.45 26.26
C CYS A 22 6.37 -26.76 26.05
N LEU A 23 5.96 -26.51 24.81
CA LEU A 23 4.61 -26.03 24.47
C LEU A 23 3.56 -27.10 24.75
N ALA A 24 3.82 -28.37 24.44
CA ALA A 24 2.93 -29.48 24.78
C ALA A 24 2.84 -29.70 26.31
N LEU A 25 3.93 -29.49 27.05
CA LEU A 25 3.95 -29.52 28.51
C LEU A 25 3.29 -28.28 29.13
N SER A 26 3.23 -27.14 28.45
CA SER A 26 2.41 -25.99 28.87
C SER A 26 0.93 -26.11 28.48
N PHE A 27 0.57 -27.10 27.64
CA PHE A 27 -0.82 -27.54 27.43
C PHE A 27 -1.24 -28.68 28.38
N CYS A 28 -0.31 -29.33 29.08
CA CYS A 28 -0.62 -30.15 30.24
C CYS A 28 -0.85 -29.24 31.45
N LYS A 29 -2.10 -28.77 31.61
CA LYS A 29 -2.55 -28.28 32.92
C LYS A 29 -2.18 -29.33 33.99
N PRO A 30 -1.65 -28.94 35.16
CA PRO A 30 -1.63 -29.86 36.29
C PRO A 30 -3.06 -30.37 36.48
N LEU A 31 -3.21 -31.70 36.66
CA LEU A 31 -4.47 -32.30 37.08
C LEU A 31 -5.06 -31.40 38.16
N GLN A 32 -6.27 -30.89 37.89
CA GLN A 32 -7.05 -30.13 38.83
C GLN A 32 -7.00 -30.84 40.18
N ALA A 33 -6.63 -30.08 41.21
CA ALA A 33 -7.10 -30.39 42.54
C ALA A 33 -8.61 -30.59 42.42
N VAL A 34 -9.08 -31.75 42.86
CA VAL A 34 -10.50 -32.11 42.99
C VAL A 34 -11.24 -30.88 43.51
N PRO A 35 -12.30 -30.38 42.83
CA PRO A 35 -13.08 -29.31 43.41
C PRO A 35 -13.62 -29.84 44.74
N SER A 36 -13.35 -29.11 45.82
CA SER A 36 -14.14 -29.18 47.03
C SER A 36 -15.61 -29.31 46.62
N GLU A 37 -16.28 -30.39 47.02
CA GLU A 37 -17.66 -30.66 46.62
C GLU A 37 -18.50 -29.38 46.78
N SER A 38 -18.95 -28.80 45.66
CA SER A 38 -19.79 -27.60 45.68
C SER A 38 -21.08 -27.93 46.43
N SER A 39 -21.32 -27.25 47.54
CA SER A 39 -22.52 -27.44 48.34
C SER A 39 -23.71 -26.71 47.73
N TYR A 40 -24.91 -27.24 47.95
CA TYR A 40 -26.14 -26.54 47.59
C TYR A 40 -26.39 -25.38 48.55
N LEU A 41 -26.79 -24.23 48.02
CA LEU A 41 -27.24 -23.10 48.82
C LEU A 41 -28.64 -23.40 49.35
N THR A 42 -28.82 -23.40 50.67
CA THR A 42 -30.15 -23.43 51.30
C THR A 42 -30.53 -22.04 51.81
N VAL A 43 -31.80 -21.85 52.14
CA VAL A 43 -32.28 -20.58 52.71
C VAL A 43 -31.61 -20.27 54.05
N GLU A 44 -31.39 -21.28 54.88
CA GLU A 44 -30.72 -21.12 56.18
C GLU A 44 -29.29 -20.64 56.02
N ILE A 45 -28.54 -21.22 55.06
CA ILE A 45 -27.18 -20.79 54.75
C ILE A 45 -27.19 -19.34 54.25
N LEU A 46 -28.13 -18.98 53.36
CA LEU A 46 -28.25 -17.61 52.86
C LEU A 46 -28.54 -16.61 54.00
N GLN A 47 -29.44 -16.95 54.92
CA GLN A 47 -29.75 -16.13 56.09
C GLN A 47 -28.55 -16.01 57.04
N GLU A 48 -27.83 -17.10 57.29
CA GLU A 48 -26.60 -17.10 58.09
C GLU A 48 -25.54 -16.18 57.48
N ARG A 49 -25.31 -16.29 56.16
CA ARG A 49 -24.37 -15.44 55.42
C ARG A 49 -24.80 -13.97 55.40
N GLY A 50 -26.11 -13.71 55.36
CA GLY A 50 -26.67 -12.37 55.46
C GLY A 50 -26.48 -11.71 56.83
N GLN A 51 -26.48 -12.50 57.90
CA GLN A 51 -26.21 -12.00 59.27
C GLN A 51 -24.70 -11.88 59.56
N ASN A 52 -23.89 -12.77 58.97
CA ASN A 52 -22.44 -12.84 59.17
C ASN A 52 -21.68 -12.37 57.93
N LEU A 53 -21.80 -11.07 57.61
CA LEU A 53 -21.09 -10.46 56.49
C LEU A 53 -19.58 -10.53 56.72
N ILE A 54 -18.84 -10.88 55.66
CA ILE A 54 -17.38 -10.89 55.70
C ILE A 54 -16.84 -9.59 55.08
N GLN A 55 -15.64 -9.20 55.48
CA GLN A 55 -14.93 -8.09 54.85
C GLN A 55 -14.06 -8.62 53.70
N GLN A 56 -14.38 -8.21 52.48
CA GLN A 56 -13.56 -8.45 51.28
C GLN A 56 -13.31 -7.12 50.59
N ASP A 57 -12.05 -6.82 50.27
CA ASP A 57 -11.64 -5.56 49.64
C ASP A 57 -12.12 -4.30 50.40
N GLY A 58 -12.26 -4.40 51.73
CA GLY A 58 -12.76 -3.32 52.58
C GLY A 58 -14.26 -3.06 52.50
N LYS A 59 -15.03 -3.99 51.92
CA LYS A 59 -16.50 -3.92 51.81
C LYS A 59 -17.15 -5.11 52.52
N ASP A 60 -18.27 -4.84 53.17
CA ASP A 60 -19.14 -5.89 53.70
C ASP A 60 -19.68 -6.73 52.54
N THR A 61 -19.55 -8.05 52.64
CA THR A 61 -19.80 -8.97 51.54
C THR A 61 -20.63 -10.17 51.98
N ILE A 62 -21.69 -10.46 51.22
CA ILE A 62 -22.40 -11.74 51.25
C ILE A 62 -21.61 -12.70 50.35
N ASN A 63 -20.89 -13.63 50.96
CA ASN A 63 -20.09 -14.61 50.24
C ASN A 63 -20.92 -15.85 49.90
N LEU A 64 -21.21 -15.99 48.60
CA LEU A 64 -21.90 -17.13 47.97
C LEU A 64 -20.99 -17.83 46.96
N THR A 65 -19.68 -17.76 47.17
CA THR A 65 -18.66 -18.38 46.31
C THR A 65 -18.74 -19.91 46.38
N ASN A 66 -18.55 -20.61 45.24
CA ASN A 66 -18.53 -22.07 45.12
C ASN A 66 -19.86 -22.82 45.45
N TYR A 67 -20.99 -22.12 45.53
CA TYR A 67 -22.29 -22.78 45.76
C TYR A 67 -23.01 -23.19 44.47
N ILE A 68 -23.79 -24.26 44.55
CA ILE A 68 -24.85 -24.56 43.59
C ILE A 68 -26.13 -23.89 44.07
N ILE A 69 -26.67 -22.96 43.28
CA ILE A 69 -27.90 -22.22 43.55
C ILE A 69 -28.97 -22.76 42.62
N ASP A 70 -29.80 -23.68 43.13
CA ASP A 70 -30.83 -24.34 42.33
C ASP A 70 -32.16 -23.58 42.33
N LEU A 71 -32.41 -22.87 41.23
CA LEU A 71 -33.62 -22.12 40.91
C LEU A 71 -34.44 -22.79 39.80
N SER A 72 -34.13 -24.04 39.45
CA SER A 72 -34.81 -24.77 38.38
C SER A 72 -36.29 -25.04 38.70
N ASN A 73 -36.62 -25.17 39.99
CA ASN A 73 -37.99 -25.30 40.48
C ASN A 73 -38.47 -23.96 41.11
N PRO A 74 -39.37 -23.21 40.46
CA PRO A 74 -39.91 -21.95 41.00
C PRO A 74 -40.69 -22.12 42.31
N SER A 75 -41.14 -23.34 42.63
CA SER A 75 -41.87 -23.65 43.86
C SER A 75 -40.95 -24.05 45.02
N SER A 76 -39.64 -24.17 44.80
CA SER A 76 -38.70 -24.47 45.89
C SER A 76 -38.62 -23.29 46.87
N GLU A 77 -38.34 -23.60 48.14
CA GLU A 77 -38.23 -22.58 49.18
C GLU A 77 -37.14 -21.54 48.83
N LEU A 78 -35.98 -22.01 48.34
CA LEU A 78 -34.89 -21.15 47.88
C LEU A 78 -35.35 -20.20 46.77
N SER A 79 -36.02 -20.70 45.71
CA SER A 79 -36.49 -19.86 44.60
C SER A 79 -37.45 -18.76 45.04
N GLN A 80 -38.32 -19.05 46.01
CA GLN A 80 -39.30 -18.09 46.51
C GLN A 80 -38.71 -17.05 47.48
N GLN A 81 -37.62 -17.40 48.17
CA GLN A 81 -37.03 -16.57 49.23
C GLN A 81 -35.73 -15.87 48.82
N LEU A 82 -34.92 -16.41 47.90
CA LEU A 82 -33.59 -15.88 47.52
C LEU A 82 -33.60 -14.36 47.29
N TYR A 83 -34.43 -13.89 46.37
CA TYR A 83 -34.50 -12.47 46.00
C TYR A 83 -34.96 -11.60 47.17
N ARG A 84 -35.90 -12.09 47.97
CA ARG A 84 -36.45 -11.38 49.13
C ARG A 84 -35.43 -11.26 50.25
N GLU A 85 -34.72 -12.33 50.57
CA GLU A 85 -33.67 -12.35 51.60
C GLU A 85 -32.52 -11.43 51.21
N ILE A 86 -32.03 -11.52 49.97
CA ILE A 86 -30.98 -10.63 49.46
C ILE A 86 -31.44 -9.16 49.52
N ASN A 87 -32.64 -8.85 49.04
CA ASN A 87 -33.17 -7.49 49.04
C ASN A 87 -33.35 -6.94 50.47
N ASN A 88 -33.82 -7.77 51.41
CA ASN A 88 -33.93 -7.38 52.83
C ASN A 88 -32.57 -6.98 53.42
N ILE A 89 -31.51 -7.71 53.09
CA ILE A 89 -30.15 -7.40 53.57
C ILE A 89 -29.64 -6.11 52.90
N VAL A 90 -29.73 -6.03 51.57
CA VAL A 90 -29.20 -4.90 50.78
C VAL A 90 -29.92 -3.58 51.09
N SER A 91 -31.24 -3.62 51.29
CA SER A 91 -32.06 -2.43 51.58
C SER A 91 -31.85 -1.88 52.98
N ARG A 92 -31.54 -2.72 53.97
CA ARG A 92 -31.32 -2.31 55.38
C ARG A 92 -29.90 -1.85 55.67
N ALA A 93 -28.94 -2.20 54.81
CA ALA A 93 -27.54 -1.85 54.99
C ALA A 93 -27.33 -0.34 54.91
N SER A 94 -26.54 0.23 55.83
CA SER A 94 -26.19 1.66 55.79
C SER A 94 -25.24 1.97 54.62
N ASN A 95 -24.35 1.03 54.29
CA ASN A 95 -23.39 1.12 53.19
C ASN A 95 -23.71 0.08 52.10
N PRO A 96 -23.28 0.31 50.84
CA PRO A 96 -23.35 -0.69 49.77
C PRO A 96 -22.66 -2.00 50.15
N ILE A 97 -23.39 -3.10 50.07
CA ILE A 97 -22.89 -4.47 50.29
C ILE A 97 -22.49 -5.10 48.96
N LYS A 98 -21.39 -5.86 48.95
CA LYS A 98 -20.99 -6.71 47.82
C LYS A 98 -21.67 -8.07 47.93
N ILE A 99 -22.13 -8.61 46.80
CA ILE A 99 -22.61 -9.99 46.71
C ILE A 99 -21.69 -10.74 45.77
N ASP A 100 -20.97 -11.71 46.32
CA ASP A 100 -19.96 -12.49 45.60
C ASP A 100 -20.49 -13.89 45.29
N PHE A 101 -20.83 -14.12 44.02
CA PHE A 101 -21.25 -15.41 43.45
C PHE A 101 -20.11 -16.10 42.69
N SER A 102 -18.84 -15.74 42.93
CA SER A 102 -17.72 -16.28 42.17
C SER A 102 -17.69 -17.82 42.23
N ASP A 103 -17.35 -18.47 41.13
CA ASP A 103 -17.29 -19.93 41.01
C ASP A 103 -18.62 -20.66 41.32
N ALA A 104 -19.75 -19.93 41.41
CA ALA A 104 -21.07 -20.53 41.66
C ALA A 104 -21.69 -21.14 40.38
N ILE A 105 -22.60 -22.09 40.58
CA ILE A 105 -23.43 -22.65 39.50
C ILE A 105 -24.89 -22.30 39.78
N ILE A 106 -25.47 -21.43 38.96
CA ILE A 106 -26.87 -20.99 39.08
C ILE A 106 -27.72 -21.80 38.10
N GLN A 107 -28.53 -22.70 38.67
CA GLN A 107 -29.42 -23.57 37.92
C GLN A 107 -30.79 -22.92 37.73
N GLY A 108 -31.33 -22.89 36.51
CA GLY A 108 -32.59 -22.20 36.21
C GLY A 108 -32.46 -20.70 35.93
N ASP A 109 -33.60 -20.03 35.78
CA ASP A 109 -33.66 -18.60 35.45
C ASP A 109 -33.22 -17.72 36.62
N PHE A 110 -32.36 -16.74 36.34
CA PHE A 110 -31.85 -15.79 37.33
C PHE A 110 -32.35 -14.37 37.06
N ARG A 111 -33.29 -13.91 37.89
CA ARG A 111 -33.91 -12.58 37.82
C ARG A 111 -33.08 -11.52 38.55
N LEU A 112 -32.02 -11.04 37.92
CA LEU A 112 -31.22 -9.90 38.40
C LEU A 112 -32.08 -8.67 38.70
N ASN A 113 -33.11 -8.44 37.89
CA ASN A 113 -34.06 -7.34 38.05
C ASN A 113 -34.92 -7.44 39.31
N GLN A 114 -34.84 -8.52 40.10
CA GLN A 114 -35.56 -8.69 41.37
C GLN A 114 -34.68 -8.54 42.62
N LEU A 115 -33.35 -8.34 42.46
CA LEU A 115 -32.43 -8.22 43.59
C LEU A 115 -32.42 -6.84 44.25
N GLY A 116 -32.89 -5.81 43.56
CA GLY A 116 -32.84 -4.42 44.03
C GLY A 116 -34.17 -3.89 44.55
N ILE A 117 -34.20 -2.59 44.81
CA ILE A 117 -35.36 -1.88 45.32
C ILE A 117 -36.16 -1.35 44.12
N PHE A 118 -37.39 -1.84 43.93
CA PHE A 118 -38.31 -1.31 42.94
C PHE A 118 -38.87 0.03 43.40
N THR A 119 -38.53 1.11 42.70
CA THR A 119 -39.03 2.45 43.02
C THR A 119 -39.37 3.26 41.77
N THR A 120 -40.29 4.20 41.90
CA THR A 120 -40.44 5.31 40.97
C THR A 120 -39.34 6.33 41.23
N ILE A 121 -38.75 6.87 40.17
CA ILE A 121 -37.70 7.90 40.28
C ILE A 121 -38.35 9.23 40.66
N GLY A 122 -37.77 9.92 41.65
CA GLY A 122 -38.01 11.34 41.91
C GLY A 122 -38.76 11.69 43.18
N GLU A 123 -39.76 10.91 43.61
CA GLU A 123 -40.50 11.21 44.85
C GLU A 123 -41.07 9.93 45.50
N GLY A 124 -41.14 9.90 46.84
CA GLY A 124 -41.82 8.85 47.61
C GLY A 124 -40.98 8.24 48.75
N ALA A 125 -41.62 7.41 49.58
CA ALA A 125 -40.98 6.79 50.74
C ALA A 125 -39.80 5.87 50.36
N LEU A 126 -39.89 5.16 49.23
CA LEU A 126 -38.83 4.27 48.76
C LEU A 126 -37.59 5.02 48.28
N PHE A 127 -37.73 6.26 47.78
CA PHE A 127 -36.59 7.10 47.41
C PHE A 127 -35.76 7.52 48.64
N SER A 128 -36.40 7.61 49.81
CA SER A 128 -35.70 7.91 51.07
C SER A 128 -34.83 6.75 51.59
N LEU A 129 -34.95 5.54 51.02
CA LEU A 129 -34.09 4.40 51.36
C LEU A 129 -32.65 4.54 50.82
N PHE A 130 -32.42 5.47 49.89
CA PHE A 130 -31.11 5.74 49.33
C PHE A 130 -30.41 6.87 50.10
N THR A 131 -29.10 6.77 50.25
CA THR A 131 -28.26 7.83 50.81
C THR A 131 -28.28 9.08 49.91
N PRO A 132 -27.98 10.29 50.44
CA PRO A 132 -27.95 11.51 49.62
C PRO A 132 -27.03 11.42 48.40
N SER A 133 -25.92 10.66 48.51
CA SER A 133 -25.00 10.42 47.40
C SER A 133 -25.60 9.51 46.33
N GLU A 134 -26.33 8.45 46.73
CA GLU A 134 -27.04 7.56 45.80
C GLU A 134 -28.21 8.27 45.12
N GLN A 135 -28.99 9.06 45.86
CA GLN A 135 -30.08 9.88 45.31
C GLN A 135 -29.56 10.81 44.21
N LYS A 136 -28.45 11.51 44.47
CA LYS A 136 -27.80 12.37 43.47
C LYS A 136 -27.38 11.60 42.20
N LEU A 137 -26.88 10.37 42.34
CA LEU A 137 -26.55 9.52 41.19
C LEU A 137 -27.82 9.11 40.43
N ILE A 138 -28.88 8.70 41.13
CA ILE A 138 -30.17 8.33 40.52
C ILE A 138 -30.73 9.52 39.72
N GLU A 139 -30.74 10.72 40.30
CA GLU A 139 -31.17 11.96 39.64
C GLU A 139 -30.30 12.32 38.44
N GLN A 140 -28.98 12.10 38.52
CA GLN A 140 -28.06 12.29 37.40
C GLN A 140 -28.37 11.36 36.23
N TYR A 141 -28.71 10.11 36.50
CA TYR A 141 -28.98 9.09 35.48
C TYR A 141 -30.40 9.18 34.91
N TYR A 142 -31.34 9.69 35.69
CA TYR A 142 -32.74 9.90 35.30
C TYR A 142 -33.19 11.34 35.59
N PRO A 143 -32.74 12.34 34.80
CA PRO A 143 -33.10 13.73 35.05
C PRO A 143 -34.60 13.97 34.80
N LEU A 144 -35.32 14.34 35.86
CA LEU A 144 -36.77 14.59 35.85
C LEU A 144 -37.21 15.73 34.91
N ALA A 145 -36.31 16.68 34.61
CA ALA A 145 -36.62 17.90 33.88
C ALA A 145 -37.01 17.70 32.39
N ASN A 146 -36.77 16.51 31.81
CA ASN A 146 -37.04 16.25 30.39
C ASN A 146 -38.34 15.49 30.11
N ASN A 147 -39.11 15.10 31.14
CA ASN A 147 -40.25 14.17 31.00
C ASN A 147 -41.61 14.83 31.29
N VAL A 148 -41.90 15.99 30.71
CA VAL A 148 -43.26 16.55 30.72
C VAL A 148 -44.15 15.67 29.81
N GLY A 149 -44.87 14.71 30.39
CA GLY A 149 -45.87 13.88 29.71
C GLY A 149 -45.53 12.39 29.54
N GLN A 150 -44.41 11.89 30.08
CA GLN A 150 -44.11 10.46 30.12
C GLN A 150 -44.37 9.85 31.51
N GLN A 151 -44.89 8.63 31.53
CA GLN A 151 -45.10 7.83 32.74
C GLN A 151 -43.74 7.61 33.43
N ILE A 152 -43.61 7.96 34.71
CA ILE A 152 -42.36 7.80 35.46
C ILE A 152 -42.01 6.30 35.47
N PRO A 153 -40.84 5.90 34.94
CA PRO A 153 -40.53 4.48 34.84
C PRO A 153 -40.34 3.88 36.24
N LEU A 154 -40.96 2.73 36.46
CA LEU A 154 -40.64 1.86 37.59
C LEU A 154 -39.29 1.19 37.29
N VAL A 155 -38.29 1.41 38.13
CA VAL A 155 -36.92 0.93 37.92
C VAL A 155 -36.50 0.08 39.11
N ASN A 156 -35.82 -1.03 38.83
CA ASN A 156 -35.14 -1.81 39.84
C ASN A 156 -33.78 -1.15 40.16
N VAL A 157 -33.60 -0.58 41.35
CA VAL A 157 -32.34 0.05 41.74
C VAL A 157 -31.54 -0.90 42.61
N PHE A 158 -30.42 -1.40 42.10
CA PHE A 158 -29.47 -2.21 42.85
C PHE A 158 -28.32 -1.34 43.37
N ARG A 159 -28.24 -1.22 44.69
CA ARG A 159 -27.25 -0.36 45.37
C ARG A 159 -25.95 -1.06 45.78
N GLY A 160 -25.92 -2.40 45.75
CA GLY A 160 -24.75 -3.21 46.08
C GLY A 160 -23.84 -3.49 44.89
N GLU A 161 -22.65 -4.01 45.14
CA GLU A 161 -21.73 -4.53 44.11
C GLU A 161 -22.10 -5.98 43.77
N LEU A 162 -22.07 -6.35 42.49
CA LEU A 162 -22.33 -7.72 42.03
C LEU A 162 -21.07 -8.32 41.41
N LYS A 163 -20.69 -9.50 41.88
CA LYS A 163 -19.54 -10.25 41.36
C LYS A 163 -19.93 -11.67 41.01
N PHE A 164 -19.71 -12.05 39.76
CA PHE A 164 -20.06 -13.34 39.14
C PHE A 164 -18.85 -13.97 38.44
N ASP A 165 -17.65 -13.76 38.97
CA ASP A 165 -16.43 -14.22 38.31
C ASP A 165 -16.41 -15.76 38.26
N GLN A 166 -16.19 -16.34 37.08
CA GLN A 166 -16.26 -17.78 36.81
C GLN A 166 -17.62 -18.44 37.12
N THR A 167 -18.68 -17.67 37.35
CA THR A 167 -20.03 -18.20 37.59
C THR A 167 -20.61 -18.84 36.33
N VAL A 168 -21.33 -19.95 36.48
CA VAL A 168 -22.08 -20.62 35.40
C VAL A 168 -23.57 -20.39 35.58
N PHE A 169 -24.20 -19.74 34.61
CA PHE A 169 -25.65 -19.57 34.52
C PHE A 169 -26.22 -20.56 33.51
N THR A 170 -27.10 -21.46 33.96
CA THR A 170 -27.72 -22.48 33.09
C THR A 170 -29.03 -22.01 32.44
N GLY A 171 -29.76 -21.07 33.07
CA GLY A 171 -31.01 -20.51 32.58
C GLY A 171 -30.93 -19.02 32.23
N GLU A 172 -32.07 -18.41 31.89
CA GLU A 172 -32.13 -17.02 31.42
C GLU A 172 -31.68 -16.05 32.52
N VAL A 173 -30.84 -15.08 32.18
CA VAL A 173 -30.46 -13.99 33.10
C VAL A 173 -31.19 -12.71 32.69
N ASP A 174 -32.05 -12.19 33.56
CA ASP A 174 -32.86 -11.00 33.28
C ASP A 174 -32.58 -9.87 34.28
N GLY A 175 -31.85 -8.86 33.82
CA GLY A 175 -31.56 -7.60 34.52
C GLY A 175 -32.18 -6.39 33.85
N SER A 176 -33.22 -6.58 33.02
CA SER A 176 -33.85 -5.51 32.27
C SER A 176 -34.45 -4.43 33.18
N ASN A 177 -34.48 -3.17 32.72
CA ASN A 177 -34.99 -2.00 33.46
C ASN A 177 -34.38 -1.83 34.86
N SER A 178 -33.08 -2.12 35.00
CA SER A 178 -32.35 -2.01 36.26
C SER A 178 -31.33 -0.88 36.24
N LEU A 179 -31.13 -0.22 37.39
CA LEU A 179 -30.06 0.72 37.65
C LEU A 179 -29.07 0.11 38.64
N PHE A 180 -27.85 -0.14 38.20
CA PHE A 180 -26.76 -0.64 39.04
C PHE A 180 -25.87 0.54 39.48
N LEU A 181 -25.87 0.86 40.78
CA LEU A 181 -25.12 1.99 41.34
C LEU A 181 -23.65 1.67 41.63
N GLN A 182 -23.29 0.39 41.67
CA GLN A 182 -21.95 -0.12 41.96
C GLN A 182 -21.46 -1.04 40.82
N PRO A 183 -20.18 -1.45 40.83
CA PRO A 183 -19.64 -2.29 39.77
C PRO A 183 -20.39 -3.62 39.63
N VAL A 184 -20.41 -4.13 38.39
CA VAL A 184 -20.92 -5.46 38.04
C VAL A 184 -19.83 -6.21 37.30
N THR A 185 -19.26 -7.25 37.93
CA THR A 185 -18.21 -8.08 37.34
C THR A 185 -18.72 -9.50 37.12
N ALA A 186 -18.32 -10.10 36.00
CA ALA A 186 -18.66 -11.46 35.59
C ALA A 186 -17.52 -12.00 34.71
N THR A 187 -16.27 -11.86 35.20
CA THR A 187 -15.08 -12.25 34.43
C THR A 187 -15.02 -13.76 34.29
N SER A 188 -14.73 -14.26 33.09
CA SER A 188 -14.76 -15.71 32.78
C SER A 188 -16.10 -16.40 33.08
N ALA A 189 -17.20 -15.66 33.28
CA ALA A 189 -18.52 -16.23 33.50
C ALA A 189 -19.05 -16.93 32.25
N LYS A 190 -19.90 -17.94 32.44
CA LYS A 190 -20.51 -18.71 31.37
C LYS A 190 -22.03 -18.56 31.41
N PHE A 191 -22.61 -18.00 30.36
CA PHE A 191 -24.05 -17.86 30.18
C PHE A 191 -24.54 -18.85 29.12
N GLN A 192 -25.22 -19.91 29.55
CA GLN A 192 -25.70 -20.99 28.66
C GLN A 192 -27.03 -20.67 27.99
N ALA A 193 -27.76 -19.68 28.51
CA ALA A 193 -29.04 -19.22 27.98
C ALA A 193 -29.02 -17.71 27.72
N VAL A 194 -30.17 -17.17 27.29
CA VAL A 194 -30.32 -15.76 26.90
C VAL A 194 -30.02 -14.84 28.08
N VAL A 195 -29.33 -13.72 27.81
CA VAL A 195 -29.09 -12.66 28.80
C VAL A 195 -29.79 -11.38 28.34
N LYS A 196 -30.69 -10.85 29.16
CA LYS A 196 -31.46 -9.63 28.89
C LYS A 196 -31.08 -8.54 29.89
N LEU A 197 -30.46 -7.49 29.39
CA LEU A 197 -30.04 -6.29 30.11
C LEU A 197 -30.60 -5.04 29.40
N ASP A 198 -31.79 -5.18 28.82
CA ASP A 198 -32.46 -4.11 28.11
C ASP A 198 -32.82 -2.96 29.05
N ARG A 199 -32.53 -1.72 28.66
CA ARG A 199 -32.71 -0.51 29.47
C ARG A 199 -31.98 -0.57 30.82
N ALA A 200 -30.94 -1.40 30.93
CA ALA A 200 -30.08 -1.39 32.09
C ALA A 200 -29.18 -0.14 32.09
N ILE A 201 -29.04 0.49 33.25
CA ILE A 201 -28.12 1.61 33.46
C ILE A 201 -27.04 1.17 34.43
N PHE A 202 -25.79 1.31 34.00
CA PHE A 202 -24.61 0.99 34.80
C PHE A 202 -23.91 2.29 35.19
N GLY A 203 -24.00 2.64 36.48
CA GLY A 203 -23.39 3.86 37.01
C GLY A 203 -21.88 3.74 37.23
N ARG A 204 -21.37 2.51 37.33
CA ARG A 204 -19.97 2.17 37.60
C ARG A 204 -19.48 1.10 36.62
N GLU A 205 -18.23 0.68 36.81
CA GLU A 205 -17.51 -0.22 35.91
C GLU A 205 -18.26 -1.54 35.72
N VAL A 206 -18.24 -2.02 34.47
CA VAL A 206 -18.82 -3.30 34.08
C VAL A 206 -17.71 -4.15 33.48
N ASP A 207 -17.54 -5.37 33.97
CA ASP A 207 -16.47 -6.26 33.51
C ASP A 207 -17.00 -7.65 33.17
N PHE A 208 -17.10 -7.94 31.88
CA PHE A 208 -17.41 -9.26 31.31
C PHE A 208 -16.18 -9.91 30.68
N SER A 209 -14.95 -9.48 31.00
CA SER A 209 -13.72 -10.00 30.38
C SER A 209 -13.70 -11.53 30.37
N GLN A 210 -13.34 -12.13 29.24
CA GLN A 210 -13.26 -13.60 29.07
C GLN A 210 -14.57 -14.38 29.24
N ALA A 211 -15.73 -13.70 29.38
CA ALA A 211 -17.01 -14.38 29.48
C ALA A 211 -17.40 -15.13 28.18
N VAL A 212 -18.34 -16.06 28.30
CA VAL A 212 -18.92 -16.80 27.17
C VAL A 212 -20.44 -16.65 27.20
N PHE A 213 -21.01 -16.09 26.14
CA PHE A 213 -22.44 -16.03 25.90
C PHE A 213 -22.80 -17.07 24.82
N GLU A 214 -23.32 -18.23 25.24
CA GLU A 214 -23.69 -19.33 24.33
C GLU A 214 -24.97 -19.02 23.52
N GLN A 215 -25.80 -18.13 24.04
CA GLN A 215 -27.07 -17.67 23.48
C GLN A 215 -27.11 -16.14 23.38
N PRO A 216 -28.14 -15.54 22.75
CA PRO A 216 -28.18 -14.10 22.54
C PRO A 216 -28.03 -13.25 23.81
N LEU A 217 -27.30 -12.13 23.67
CA LEU A 217 -27.17 -11.08 24.67
C LEU A 217 -27.88 -9.81 24.18
N SER A 218 -28.85 -9.33 24.94
CA SER A 218 -29.60 -8.12 24.64
C SER A 218 -29.29 -7.02 25.64
N LEU A 219 -28.84 -5.88 25.14
CA LEU A 219 -28.46 -4.66 25.87
C LEU A 219 -29.18 -3.45 25.23
N LEU A 220 -30.42 -3.64 24.78
CA LEU A 220 -31.18 -2.62 24.06
C LEU A 220 -31.38 -1.38 24.91
N GLN A 221 -31.07 -0.20 24.39
CA GLN A 221 -31.26 1.08 25.10
C GLN A 221 -30.53 1.15 26.46
N SER A 222 -29.43 0.41 26.63
CA SER A 222 -28.64 0.43 27.86
C SER A 222 -27.71 1.65 27.93
N HIS A 223 -27.34 2.09 29.13
CA HIS A 223 -26.46 3.24 29.33
C HIS A 223 -25.32 2.90 30.28
N PHE A 224 -24.07 3.10 29.84
CA PHE A 224 -22.85 2.88 30.60
C PHE A 224 -22.16 4.22 30.91
N PHE A 225 -22.11 4.58 32.18
CA PHE A 225 -21.48 5.83 32.65
C PHE A 225 -19.99 5.72 32.97
N ALA A 226 -19.47 4.50 33.10
CA ALA A 226 -18.09 4.20 33.42
C ALA A 226 -17.48 3.20 32.41
N GLU A 227 -16.19 2.88 32.58
CA GLU A 227 -15.47 1.96 31.71
C GLU A 227 -16.18 0.60 31.64
N THR A 228 -16.25 0.04 30.44
CA THR A 228 -16.94 -1.23 30.18
C THR A 228 -16.02 -2.19 29.45
N LYS A 229 -15.82 -3.39 30.01
CA LYS A 229 -14.90 -4.40 29.49
C LYS A 229 -15.66 -5.62 28.98
N PHE A 230 -15.47 -5.88 27.70
CA PHE A 230 -15.90 -7.05 26.94
C PHE A 230 -14.71 -7.64 26.15
N ASN A 231 -13.49 -7.52 26.66
CA ASN A 231 -12.29 -8.06 26.03
C ASN A 231 -12.19 -9.58 26.22
N GLN A 232 -11.70 -10.27 25.20
CA GLN A 232 -11.58 -11.73 25.13
C GLN A 232 -12.91 -12.49 25.31
N VAL A 233 -14.05 -11.84 25.06
CA VAL A 233 -15.38 -12.45 25.19
C VAL A 233 -15.72 -13.27 23.95
N LYS A 234 -16.41 -14.40 24.17
CA LYS A 234 -16.98 -15.21 23.09
C LYS A 234 -18.50 -15.03 23.04
N PHE A 235 -18.98 -14.38 21.98
CA PHE A 235 -20.39 -14.24 21.69
C PHE A 235 -20.79 -15.27 20.62
N GLU A 236 -21.40 -16.37 21.06
CA GLU A 236 -21.88 -17.44 20.18
C GLU A 236 -23.27 -17.11 19.59
N GLY A 237 -24.08 -16.33 20.30
CA GLY A 237 -25.38 -15.82 19.87
C GLY A 237 -25.34 -14.39 19.29
N ILE A 238 -26.51 -13.89 18.87
CA ILE A 238 -26.70 -12.51 18.43
C ILE A 238 -26.49 -11.55 19.62
N THR A 239 -25.78 -10.45 19.39
CA THR A 239 -25.57 -9.41 20.40
C THR A 239 -26.20 -8.09 19.99
N ASP A 240 -27.11 -7.57 20.80
CA ASP A 240 -27.91 -6.38 20.48
C ASP A 240 -27.62 -5.22 21.43
N PHE A 241 -27.03 -4.15 20.91
CA PHE A 241 -26.71 -2.90 21.61
C PHE A 241 -27.47 -1.71 21.00
N LYS A 242 -28.60 -1.91 20.32
CA LYS A 242 -29.27 -0.80 19.63
C LYS A 242 -29.70 0.30 20.60
N ASN A 243 -29.42 1.54 20.22
CA ASN A 243 -29.67 2.75 21.02
C ASN A 243 -28.94 2.78 22.37
N SER A 244 -27.89 1.99 22.57
CA SER A 244 -27.10 2.06 23.79
C SER A 244 -26.13 3.25 23.78
N GLN A 245 -25.73 3.70 24.96
CA GLN A 245 -24.81 4.84 25.14
C GLN A 245 -23.62 4.48 26.03
N PHE A 246 -22.43 4.85 25.59
CA PHE A 246 -21.16 4.65 26.32
C PHE A 246 -20.49 6.00 26.57
N GLU A 247 -20.46 6.43 27.83
CA GLU A 247 -19.84 7.70 28.27
C GLU A 247 -18.31 7.61 28.32
N GLN A 248 -17.81 6.46 28.76
CA GLN A 248 -16.39 6.16 28.96
C GLN A 248 -15.93 5.06 27.99
N PRO A 249 -14.61 4.78 27.91
CA PRO A 249 -14.10 3.77 26.98
C PRO A 249 -14.78 2.41 27.14
N VAL A 250 -15.05 1.76 26.00
CA VAL A 250 -15.52 0.38 25.94
C VAL A 250 -14.51 -0.48 25.18
N ASP A 251 -14.11 -1.59 25.80
CA ASP A 251 -13.09 -2.50 25.29
C ASP A 251 -13.73 -3.83 24.86
N PHE A 252 -13.71 -4.12 23.56
CA PHE A 252 -14.10 -5.40 22.96
C PHE A 252 -12.89 -6.15 22.39
N SER A 253 -11.66 -5.76 22.75
CA SER A 253 -10.45 -6.29 22.14
C SER A 253 -10.30 -7.80 22.33
N GLU A 254 -9.70 -8.48 21.36
CA GLU A 254 -9.47 -9.93 21.35
C GLU A 254 -10.74 -10.80 21.46
N SER A 255 -11.92 -10.22 21.23
CA SER A 255 -13.20 -10.93 21.30
C SER A 255 -13.56 -11.66 20.00
N MET A 256 -14.52 -12.57 20.09
CA MET A 256 -15.05 -13.33 18.97
C MET A 256 -16.57 -13.18 18.89
N PHE A 257 -17.06 -12.68 17.75
CA PHE A 257 -18.48 -12.61 17.44
C PHE A 257 -18.80 -13.64 16.35
N ASN A 258 -19.49 -14.71 16.72
CA ASN A 258 -19.86 -15.78 15.79
C ASN A 258 -21.16 -15.49 15.03
N GLN A 259 -22.00 -14.58 15.55
CA GLN A 259 -23.24 -14.12 14.91
C GLN A 259 -23.29 -12.59 14.84
N LEU A 260 -24.42 -12.06 14.35
CA LEU A 260 -24.69 -10.63 14.19
C LEU A 260 -24.45 -9.85 15.49
N ILE A 261 -23.79 -8.70 15.35
CA ILE A 261 -23.74 -7.67 16.39
C ILE A 261 -24.29 -6.33 15.86
N ASP A 262 -25.22 -5.74 16.61
CA ASP A 262 -25.97 -4.57 16.19
C ASP A 262 -25.88 -3.41 17.19
N PHE A 263 -25.22 -2.33 16.79
CA PHE A 263 -25.09 -1.05 17.51
C PHE A 263 -25.91 0.06 16.83
N THR A 264 -26.98 -0.26 16.11
CA THR A 264 -27.78 0.74 15.40
C THR A 264 -28.27 1.83 16.37
N ARG A 265 -28.03 3.11 16.01
CA ARG A 265 -28.36 4.32 16.79
C ARG A 265 -27.63 4.44 18.14
N SER A 266 -26.56 3.67 18.37
CA SER A 266 -25.78 3.78 19.59
C SER A 266 -24.87 5.02 19.58
N VAL A 267 -24.49 5.49 20.76
CA VAL A 267 -23.64 6.69 20.93
C VAL A 267 -22.40 6.32 21.74
N PHE A 268 -21.23 6.55 21.14
CA PHE A 268 -19.93 6.38 21.78
C PHE A 268 -19.32 7.75 22.01
N ILE A 269 -19.33 8.20 23.27
CA ILE A 269 -18.79 9.49 23.67
C ILE A 269 -17.27 9.40 23.80
N SER A 270 -16.78 8.31 24.39
CA SER A 270 -15.37 7.95 24.41
C SER A 270 -15.03 6.87 23.38
N SER A 271 -13.81 6.32 23.45
CA SER A 271 -13.30 5.36 22.47
C SER A 271 -13.97 3.99 22.58
N ALA A 272 -14.15 3.33 21.44
CA ALA A 272 -14.59 1.93 21.35
C ALA A 272 -13.49 1.11 20.67
N ASP A 273 -12.98 0.09 21.37
CA ASP A 273 -11.86 -0.73 20.90
C ASP A 273 -12.31 -2.13 20.49
N PHE A 274 -12.10 -2.50 19.23
CA PHE A 274 -12.31 -3.82 18.65
C PHE A 274 -11.01 -4.41 18.09
N SER A 275 -9.86 -4.02 18.66
CA SER A 275 -8.55 -4.53 18.24
C SER A 275 -8.48 -6.05 18.39
N GLN A 276 -7.84 -6.74 17.45
CA GLN A 276 -7.67 -8.20 17.44
C GLN A 276 -9.00 -8.99 17.50
N THR A 277 -10.14 -8.34 17.23
CA THR A 277 -11.45 -8.99 17.26
C THR A 277 -11.73 -9.75 15.97
N ILE A 278 -12.42 -10.89 16.07
CA ILE A 278 -12.87 -11.67 14.92
C ILE A 278 -14.39 -11.58 14.80
N PHE A 279 -14.86 -10.98 13.71
CA PHE A 279 -16.28 -10.96 13.34
C PHE A 279 -16.54 -12.00 12.25
N ARG A 280 -17.26 -13.07 12.60
CA ARG A 280 -17.64 -14.12 11.63
C ARG A 280 -18.95 -13.83 10.90
N ASP A 281 -19.78 -12.95 11.46
CA ASP A 281 -21.00 -12.42 10.85
C ASP A 281 -20.97 -10.88 10.80
N ARG A 282 -22.08 -10.26 10.42
CA ARG A 282 -22.26 -8.83 10.18
C ARG A 282 -22.07 -8.01 11.45
N LEU A 283 -21.49 -6.82 11.27
CA LEU A 283 -21.36 -5.79 12.29
C LEU A 283 -22.10 -4.53 11.83
N VAL A 284 -23.05 -4.04 12.62
CA VAL A 284 -23.94 -2.93 12.22
C VAL A 284 -23.78 -1.75 13.17
N PHE A 285 -23.42 -0.58 12.63
CA PHE A 285 -23.37 0.71 13.33
C PHE A 285 -24.28 1.74 12.67
N ALA A 286 -25.38 1.32 12.04
CA ALA A 286 -26.22 2.24 11.28
C ALA A 286 -26.76 3.38 12.19
N LYS A 287 -26.66 4.63 11.76
CA LYS A 287 -27.15 5.82 12.50
C LYS A 287 -26.45 6.07 13.84
N SER A 288 -25.31 5.44 14.09
CA SER A 288 -24.55 5.59 15.33
C SER A 288 -23.67 6.83 15.32
N LYS A 289 -23.29 7.30 16.51
CA LYS A 289 -22.43 8.49 16.66
C LYS A 289 -21.14 8.11 17.39
N PHE A 290 -20.00 8.48 16.82
CA PHE A 290 -18.67 8.30 17.39
C PHE A 290 -18.05 9.67 17.64
N LEU A 291 -18.03 10.10 18.90
CA LEU A 291 -17.44 11.39 19.29
C LEU A 291 -15.92 11.29 19.52
N ASN A 292 -15.42 10.07 19.77
CA ASN A 292 -14.01 9.74 19.88
C ASN A 292 -13.65 8.55 18.97
N SER A 293 -12.46 7.97 19.16
CA SER A 293 -11.87 6.98 18.25
C SER A 293 -12.60 5.63 18.26
N LEU A 294 -12.76 5.04 17.08
CA LEU A 294 -13.26 3.69 16.88
C LEU A 294 -12.13 2.84 16.30
N ILE A 295 -11.74 1.78 17.00
CA ILE A 295 -10.46 1.08 16.77
C ILE A 295 -10.74 -0.36 16.33
N PHE A 296 -10.08 -0.82 15.26
CA PHE A 296 -10.20 -2.15 14.66
C PHE A 296 -8.83 -2.77 14.35
N ILE A 297 -7.79 -2.38 15.10
CA ILE A 297 -6.41 -2.73 14.79
C ILE A 297 -6.23 -4.25 14.80
N ASN A 298 -5.63 -4.84 13.77
CA ASN A 298 -5.47 -6.31 13.64
C ASN A 298 -6.78 -7.13 13.71
N SER A 299 -7.95 -6.51 13.49
CA SER A 299 -9.23 -7.24 13.49
C SER A 299 -9.47 -8.01 12.19
N THR A 300 -10.31 -9.05 12.24
CA THR A 300 -10.74 -9.82 11.06
C THR A 300 -12.25 -9.67 10.83
N LEU A 301 -12.61 -9.20 9.64
CA LEU A 301 -13.95 -8.80 9.25
C LEU A 301 -14.44 -9.72 8.12
N LYS A 302 -15.06 -10.85 8.47
CA LYS A 302 -15.45 -11.88 7.49
C LYS A 302 -16.69 -11.53 6.69
N GLN A 303 -17.56 -10.72 7.27
CA GLN A 303 -18.86 -10.35 6.72
C GLN A 303 -19.02 -8.82 6.74
N PRO A 304 -20.09 -8.28 6.12
CA PRO A 304 -20.26 -6.83 6.00
C PRO A 304 -20.22 -6.05 7.32
N ILE A 305 -19.54 -4.90 7.30
CA ILE A 305 -19.68 -3.84 8.31
C ILE A 305 -20.48 -2.69 7.73
N THR A 306 -21.49 -2.24 8.48
CA THR A 306 -22.38 -1.16 8.06
C THR A 306 -22.17 0.10 8.90
N PHE A 307 -21.58 1.12 8.30
CA PHE A 307 -21.40 2.47 8.81
C PHE A 307 -22.34 3.47 8.11
N ARG A 308 -23.59 3.05 7.86
CA ARG A 308 -24.57 3.89 7.15
C ARG A 308 -25.13 4.97 8.06
N ASP A 309 -25.24 6.21 7.55
CA ASP A 309 -25.80 7.36 8.29
C ASP A 309 -25.07 7.66 9.62
N ILE A 310 -23.80 7.29 9.77
CA ILE A 310 -23.05 7.52 11.01
C ILE A 310 -22.58 8.97 11.14
N TYR A 311 -22.31 9.40 12.37
CA TYR A 311 -21.59 10.64 12.67
C TYR A 311 -20.21 10.30 13.25
N VAL A 312 -19.14 10.81 12.66
CA VAL A 312 -17.75 10.56 13.08
C VAL A 312 -17.04 11.87 13.37
N ASN A 313 -16.56 12.04 14.59
CA ASN A 313 -15.82 13.23 15.02
C ASN A 313 -14.32 13.02 15.25
N SER A 314 -13.84 11.79 15.12
CA SER A 314 -12.44 11.40 15.37
C SER A 314 -12.00 10.32 14.38
N THR A 315 -11.05 9.47 14.77
CA THR A 315 -10.46 8.47 13.89
C THR A 315 -11.21 7.14 13.93
N ILE A 316 -11.49 6.58 12.76
CA ILE A 316 -11.77 5.15 12.59
C ILE A 316 -10.44 4.49 12.21
N ASP A 317 -9.89 3.65 13.09
CA ASP A 317 -8.60 3.02 12.88
C ASP A 317 -8.75 1.57 12.41
N LEU A 318 -8.52 1.34 11.11
CA LEU A 318 -8.53 0.04 10.46
C LEU A 318 -7.10 -0.50 10.24
N GLN A 319 -6.13 -0.04 11.04
CA GLN A 319 -4.75 -0.43 10.85
C GLN A 319 -4.58 -1.96 10.94
N ASP A 320 -3.91 -2.53 9.93
CA ASP A 320 -3.60 -3.98 9.86
C ASP A 320 -4.85 -4.89 9.96
N ALA A 321 -6.06 -4.34 9.78
CA ALA A 321 -7.29 -5.12 9.75
C ALA A 321 -7.38 -5.96 8.47
N HIS A 322 -8.11 -7.07 8.52
CA HIS A 322 -8.36 -7.95 7.39
C HIS A 322 -9.84 -7.93 7.01
N LEU A 323 -10.14 -7.37 5.83
CA LEU A 323 -11.49 -7.28 5.29
C LEU A 323 -11.69 -8.31 4.19
N LEU A 324 -12.67 -9.21 4.37
CA LEU A 324 -13.01 -10.27 3.41
C LEU A 324 -14.28 -9.99 2.62
N ASN A 325 -15.10 -9.02 3.04
CA ASN A 325 -16.37 -8.70 2.39
C ASN A 325 -16.49 -7.18 2.19
N ARG A 326 -17.38 -6.48 2.88
CA ARG A 326 -17.64 -5.06 2.57
C ARG A 326 -17.67 -4.16 3.79
N ILE A 327 -17.27 -2.90 3.59
CA ILE A 327 -17.49 -1.80 4.53
C ILE A 327 -18.34 -0.74 3.82
N ASP A 328 -19.50 -0.41 4.42
CA ASP A 328 -20.46 0.56 3.87
C ASP A 328 -20.50 1.87 4.67
N PHE A 329 -19.90 2.93 4.13
CA PHE A 329 -19.94 4.31 4.66
C PHE A 329 -20.99 5.20 3.96
N SER A 330 -22.03 4.63 3.36
CA SER A 330 -23.07 5.43 2.69
C SER A 330 -23.71 6.42 3.65
N ASN A 331 -23.87 7.68 3.22
CA ASN A 331 -24.40 8.79 4.04
C ASN A 331 -23.67 9.04 5.37
N ALA A 332 -22.45 8.54 5.54
CA ALA A 332 -21.65 8.84 6.73
C ALA A 332 -21.25 10.33 6.75
N PHE A 333 -21.43 10.97 7.90
CA PHE A 333 -21.01 12.34 8.17
C PHE A 333 -19.68 12.32 8.94
N PHE A 334 -18.65 12.92 8.34
CA PHE A 334 -17.32 13.06 8.93
C PHE A 334 -17.03 14.53 9.23
N THR A 335 -16.63 14.85 10.47
CA THR A 335 -16.19 16.21 10.81
C THR A 335 -14.80 16.51 10.24
N SER A 336 -14.37 17.77 10.29
CA SER A 336 -13.03 18.18 9.84
C SER A 336 -11.87 17.52 10.60
N LYS A 337 -12.13 17.00 11.80
CA LYS A 337 -11.15 16.27 12.63
C LYS A 337 -11.13 14.77 12.32
N ALA A 338 -12.14 14.26 11.62
CA ALA A 338 -12.29 12.84 11.41
C ALA A 338 -11.27 12.30 10.40
N SER A 339 -10.87 11.05 10.58
CA SER A 339 -10.02 10.36 9.62
C SER A 339 -10.27 8.86 9.65
N ILE A 340 -9.93 8.17 8.56
CA ILE A 340 -9.98 6.71 8.45
C ILE A 340 -8.54 6.24 8.24
N ASN A 341 -7.89 5.74 9.29
CA ASN A 341 -6.56 5.16 9.16
C ASN A 341 -6.69 3.78 8.51
N VAL A 342 -6.06 3.60 7.36
CA VAL A 342 -6.09 2.33 6.59
C VAL A 342 -4.69 1.70 6.48
N SER A 343 -3.75 2.12 7.32
CA SER A 343 -2.36 1.65 7.22
C SER A 343 -2.30 0.12 7.40
N GLY A 344 -1.72 -0.61 6.46
CA GLY A 344 -1.65 -2.08 6.52
C GLY A 344 -2.96 -2.84 6.29
N LEU A 345 -4.07 -2.14 6.03
CA LEU A 345 -5.38 -2.76 5.75
C LEU A 345 -5.27 -3.78 4.61
N THR A 346 -5.61 -5.03 4.89
CA THR A 346 -5.55 -6.14 3.93
C THR A 346 -6.94 -6.44 3.40
N PHE A 347 -7.14 -6.33 2.09
CA PHE A 347 -8.37 -6.74 1.40
C PHE A 347 -8.10 -6.97 -0.08
N ASP A 348 -8.82 -7.91 -0.70
CA ASP A 348 -8.83 -8.08 -2.16
C ASP A 348 -9.91 -7.18 -2.76
N SER A 349 -9.53 -6.25 -3.64
CA SER A 349 -10.49 -5.33 -4.28
C SER A 349 -11.51 -6.00 -5.21
N THR A 350 -11.33 -7.28 -5.55
CA THR A 350 -12.26 -8.06 -6.39
C THR A 350 -13.36 -8.71 -5.55
N GLU A 351 -13.00 -9.29 -4.40
CA GLU A 351 -13.92 -9.97 -3.48
C GLU A 351 -14.52 -9.01 -2.46
N ALA A 352 -13.73 -8.05 -1.98
CA ALA A 352 -14.07 -7.11 -0.94
C ALA A 352 -14.25 -5.68 -1.47
N LYS A 353 -15.20 -4.94 -0.88
CA LYS A 353 -15.57 -3.58 -1.30
C LYS A 353 -15.61 -2.59 -0.15
N ILE A 354 -15.03 -1.41 -0.36
CA ILE A 354 -15.21 -0.25 0.52
C ILE A 354 -16.04 0.76 -0.24
N ILE A 355 -17.24 1.04 0.24
CA ILE A 355 -18.19 1.97 -0.39
C ILE A 355 -18.44 3.17 0.52
N GLY A 356 -18.74 4.31 -0.07
CA GLY A 356 -19.07 5.55 0.64
C GLY A 356 -19.59 6.59 -0.33
N GLN A 357 -19.86 7.80 0.17
CA GLN A 357 -20.30 8.91 -0.67
C GLN A 357 -19.23 9.30 -1.69
N THR A 358 -19.59 9.32 -2.97
CA THR A 358 -18.68 9.65 -4.08
C THR A 358 -18.08 11.05 -3.94
N GLY A 359 -16.77 11.15 -4.08
CA GLY A 359 -15.97 12.38 -3.96
C GLY A 359 -15.76 12.86 -2.53
N VAL A 360 -16.18 12.08 -1.54
CA VAL A 360 -16.14 12.44 -0.11
C VAL A 360 -15.25 11.46 0.66
N ILE A 361 -15.51 10.16 0.56
CA ILE A 361 -14.88 9.14 1.42
C ILE A 361 -13.35 9.15 1.33
N SER A 362 -12.77 9.34 0.14
CA SER A 362 -11.31 9.31 -0.03
C SER A 362 -10.58 10.42 0.72
N LYS A 363 -11.24 11.55 0.98
CA LYS A 363 -10.65 12.71 1.67
C LYS A 363 -10.36 12.40 3.14
N PHE A 364 -11.14 11.51 3.73
CA PHE A 364 -10.97 11.07 5.12
C PHE A 364 -10.00 9.90 5.23
N VAL A 365 -9.74 9.16 4.15
CA VAL A 365 -8.74 8.07 4.14
C VAL A 365 -7.33 8.62 4.40
N ASN A 366 -6.69 8.13 5.45
CA ASN A 366 -5.37 8.55 5.90
C ASN A 366 -4.34 7.42 5.82
N VAL A 367 -3.19 7.73 5.23
CA VAL A 367 -2.02 6.85 5.12
C VAL A 367 -0.78 7.72 5.36
N LYS A 368 -0.05 7.46 6.45
CA LYS A 368 1.08 8.32 6.87
C LYS A 368 2.33 8.19 6.00
N ARG A 369 2.58 7.00 5.45
CA ARG A 369 3.78 6.68 4.65
C ARG A 369 3.45 5.71 3.52
N LEU A 370 4.18 5.82 2.40
CA LEU A 370 4.03 4.90 1.28
C LEU A 370 4.59 3.51 1.60
N ALA A 371 5.74 3.43 2.28
CA ALA A 371 6.41 2.18 2.62
C ALA A 371 5.52 1.26 3.48
N GLY A 372 5.21 0.08 2.97
CA GLY A 372 4.33 -0.90 3.60
C GLY A 372 2.84 -0.69 3.29
N ASN A 373 2.48 0.37 2.56
CA ASN A 373 1.10 0.72 2.21
C ASN A 373 0.87 0.78 0.68
N GLU A 374 1.84 0.36 -0.14
CA GLU A 374 1.73 0.39 -1.60
C GLU A 374 0.57 -0.47 -2.11
N THR A 375 0.40 -1.66 -1.52
CA THR A 375 -0.68 -2.59 -1.87
C THR A 375 -2.03 -2.05 -1.43
N VAL A 376 -2.13 -1.50 -0.22
CA VAL A 376 -3.36 -0.89 0.32
C VAL A 376 -3.85 0.22 -0.61
N LEU A 377 -2.99 1.19 -0.95
CA LEU A 377 -3.36 2.29 -1.84
C LEU A 377 -3.75 1.78 -3.24
N ARG A 378 -3.04 0.78 -3.77
CA ARG A 378 -3.39 0.18 -5.07
C ARG A 378 -4.76 -0.48 -5.05
N ASN A 379 -5.07 -1.26 -4.01
CA ASN A 379 -6.35 -1.94 -3.87
C ASN A 379 -7.48 -0.95 -3.64
N LEU A 380 -7.27 0.13 -2.88
CA LEU A 380 -8.25 1.21 -2.72
C LEU A 380 -8.54 1.92 -4.04
N ILE A 381 -7.50 2.29 -4.81
CA ILE A 381 -7.69 2.92 -6.12
C ILE A 381 -8.47 1.99 -7.06
N ARG A 382 -8.13 0.69 -7.10
CA ARG A 382 -8.87 -0.31 -7.89
C ARG A 382 -10.32 -0.46 -7.43
N ASN A 383 -10.55 -0.53 -6.12
CA ASN A 383 -11.87 -0.58 -5.52
C ASN A 383 -12.73 0.60 -5.99
N PHE A 384 -12.28 1.83 -5.80
CA PHE A 384 -13.05 3.02 -6.19
C PHE A 384 -13.24 3.14 -7.70
N ARG A 385 -12.25 2.76 -8.52
CA ARG A 385 -12.44 2.68 -9.98
C ARG A 385 -13.49 1.65 -10.38
N SER A 386 -13.50 0.48 -9.75
CA SER A 386 -14.49 -0.58 -10.02
C SER A 386 -15.92 -0.22 -9.60
N LEU A 387 -16.05 0.71 -8.65
CA LEU A 387 -17.33 1.23 -8.16
C LEU A 387 -17.74 2.52 -8.89
N GLU A 388 -17.04 2.89 -9.96
CA GLU A 388 -17.26 4.14 -10.72
C GLU A 388 -17.08 5.43 -9.88
N GLN A 389 -16.43 5.33 -8.72
CA GLN A 389 -16.07 6.47 -7.85
C GLN A 389 -14.76 7.11 -8.31
N ILE A 390 -14.76 7.66 -9.53
CA ILE A 390 -13.55 8.15 -10.21
C ILE A 390 -12.87 9.30 -9.44
N ALA A 391 -13.66 10.19 -8.82
CA ALA A 391 -13.12 11.30 -8.02
C ALA A 391 -12.29 10.81 -6.83
N ASP A 392 -12.79 9.80 -6.11
CA ASP A 392 -12.09 9.19 -4.96
C ASP A 392 -10.82 8.46 -5.39
N ALA A 393 -10.89 7.72 -6.50
CA ALA A 393 -9.73 7.04 -7.06
C ALA A 393 -8.62 8.02 -7.46
N ASN A 394 -8.96 9.12 -8.14
CA ASN A 394 -8.01 10.15 -8.55
C ASN A 394 -7.37 10.85 -7.35
N TYR A 395 -8.16 11.14 -6.30
CA TYR A 395 -7.65 11.73 -5.06
C TYR A 395 -6.62 10.82 -4.39
N LEU A 396 -6.89 9.51 -4.28
CA LEU A 396 -5.94 8.56 -3.71
C LEU A 396 -4.69 8.37 -4.57
N GLU A 397 -4.83 8.38 -5.90
CA GLU A 397 -3.69 8.31 -6.82
C GLU A 397 -2.79 9.55 -6.68
N PHE A 398 -3.38 10.73 -6.55
CA PHE A 398 -2.64 11.96 -6.25
C PHE A 398 -1.92 11.87 -4.90
N LYS A 399 -2.61 11.42 -3.85
CA LYS A 399 -2.01 11.22 -2.52
C LYS A 399 -0.86 10.19 -2.56
N GLN A 400 -0.99 9.12 -3.34
CA GLN A 400 0.07 8.13 -3.55
C GLN A 400 1.31 8.77 -4.20
N LYS A 401 1.13 9.64 -5.22
CA LYS A 401 2.23 10.39 -5.84
C LYS A 401 2.89 11.35 -4.87
N GLN A 402 2.13 12.07 -4.06
CA GLN A 402 2.66 12.96 -3.01
C GLN A 402 3.52 12.19 -1.99
N LEU A 403 3.02 11.05 -1.49
CA LEU A 403 3.75 10.20 -0.55
C LEU A 403 5.03 9.62 -1.19
N ARG A 404 5.00 9.29 -2.49
CA ARG A 404 6.19 8.84 -3.23
C ARG A 404 7.24 9.94 -3.33
N VAL A 405 6.83 11.15 -3.68
CA VAL A 405 7.74 12.31 -3.74
C VAL A 405 8.36 12.57 -2.36
N LYS A 406 7.54 12.56 -1.29
CA LYS A 406 8.04 12.69 0.08
C LYS A 406 9.05 11.60 0.43
N GLN A 407 8.75 10.34 0.14
CA GLN A 407 9.65 9.22 0.39
C GLN A 407 10.98 9.34 -0.37
N ILE A 408 10.95 9.81 -1.62
CA ILE A 408 12.17 10.08 -2.40
C ILE A 408 12.95 11.24 -1.77
N GLY A 409 12.27 12.32 -1.37
CA GLY A 409 12.87 13.45 -0.65
C GLY A 409 13.55 13.02 0.65
N ASP A 410 12.87 12.25 1.49
CA ASP A 410 13.40 11.71 2.74
C ASP A 410 14.61 10.80 2.49
N ARG A 411 14.57 9.96 1.44
CA ARG A 411 15.72 9.13 1.03
C ARG A 411 16.90 9.99 0.59
N LEU A 412 16.67 11.01 -0.24
CA LEU A 412 17.74 11.89 -0.72
C LEU A 412 18.37 12.69 0.42
N ALA A 413 17.56 13.22 1.35
CA ALA A 413 18.04 13.96 2.50
C ALA A 413 18.89 13.11 3.45
N ASN A 414 18.49 11.84 3.65
CA ASN A 414 19.19 10.92 4.55
C ASN A 414 20.37 10.17 3.87
N THR A 415 20.57 10.32 2.56
CA THR A 415 21.69 9.68 1.85
C THR A 415 22.95 10.55 1.98
N THR A 416 24.02 9.98 2.53
CA THR A 416 25.29 10.70 2.69
C THR A 416 25.94 10.92 1.33
N TRP A 417 26.23 12.18 0.97
CA TRP A 417 26.78 12.57 -0.34
C TRP A 417 28.07 11.82 -0.77
N ARG A 418 28.83 11.27 0.20
CA ARG A 418 29.99 10.39 -0.03
C ARG A 418 29.66 9.06 -0.71
N THR A 419 28.43 8.55 -0.58
CA THR A 419 28.00 7.29 -1.24
C THR A 419 27.55 7.51 -2.68
N ILE A 420 27.02 8.70 -2.98
CA ILE A 420 26.54 9.08 -4.32
C ILE A 420 27.73 9.46 -5.22
N PHE A 421 28.69 10.22 -4.71
CA PHE A 421 29.91 10.60 -5.43
C PHE A 421 31.04 9.56 -5.27
N SER A 422 30.76 8.32 -5.66
CA SER A 422 31.81 7.33 -5.90
C SER A 422 32.33 7.46 -7.34
N TRP A 423 33.61 7.17 -7.59
CA TRP A 423 34.21 7.19 -8.95
C TRP A 423 33.45 6.29 -9.95
N THR A 424 32.76 5.26 -9.44
CA THR A 424 31.83 4.40 -10.18
C THR A 424 30.61 5.13 -10.73
N TRP A 425 30.15 6.21 -10.10
CA TRP A 425 29.00 6.98 -10.58
C TRP A 425 29.38 7.89 -11.75
N ILE A 426 30.59 8.45 -11.73
CA ILE A 426 31.13 9.29 -12.82
C ILE A 426 31.28 8.49 -14.11
N SER A 427 31.70 7.21 -14.04
CA SER A 427 31.78 6.35 -15.22
C SER A 427 30.40 6.00 -15.80
N LEU A 428 29.35 5.95 -14.98
CA LEU A 428 27.97 5.71 -15.42
C LEU A 428 27.35 6.92 -16.13
N ILE A 429 27.82 8.15 -15.86
CA ILE A 429 27.31 9.36 -16.52
C ILE A 429 27.50 9.27 -18.05
N PHE A 430 28.67 8.83 -18.51
CA PHE A 430 28.94 8.70 -19.94
C PHE A 430 28.07 7.63 -20.60
N GLN A 431 27.80 6.53 -19.90
CA GLN A 431 26.89 5.48 -20.38
C GLN A 431 25.44 5.98 -20.45
N TRP A 432 25.00 6.70 -19.42
CA TRP A 432 23.66 7.30 -19.38
C TRP A 432 23.48 8.34 -20.48
N LEU A 433 24.44 9.24 -20.64
CA LEU A 433 24.38 10.30 -21.65
C LEU A 433 24.43 9.71 -23.07
N GLY A 434 25.28 8.70 -23.29
CA GLY A 434 25.33 7.94 -24.54
C GLY A 434 24.02 7.22 -24.86
N LEU A 435 23.42 6.55 -23.87
CA LEU A 435 22.13 5.86 -24.04
C LEU A 435 21.00 6.87 -24.34
N ASN A 436 20.92 7.97 -23.58
CA ASN A 436 19.91 9.00 -23.81
C ASN A 436 20.05 9.66 -25.18
N LEU A 437 21.29 9.90 -25.64
CA LEU A 437 21.56 10.43 -26.98
C LEU A 437 21.09 9.45 -28.06
N LEU A 438 21.35 8.15 -27.88
CA LEU A 438 20.93 7.10 -28.82
C LEU A 438 19.39 6.96 -28.86
N LEU A 439 18.74 6.98 -27.70
CA LEU A 439 17.28 6.95 -27.60
C LEU A 439 16.61 8.19 -28.22
N LEU A 440 17.22 9.37 -28.05
CA LEU A 440 16.76 10.61 -28.67
C LEU A 440 16.84 10.53 -30.20
N LEU A 441 17.97 10.06 -30.75
CA LEU A 441 18.17 9.99 -32.20
C LEU A 441 17.31 8.92 -32.90
N GLY A 442 16.89 7.90 -32.18
CA GLY A 442 15.95 6.89 -32.66
C GLY A 442 14.48 7.16 -32.30
N ASP A 443 14.18 8.26 -31.62
CA ASP A 443 12.86 8.56 -31.03
C ASP A 443 12.26 7.34 -30.29
N TYR A 444 13.04 6.78 -29.35
CA TYR A 444 12.73 5.55 -28.63
C TYR A 444 12.45 4.31 -29.53
N GLY A 445 12.91 4.35 -30.77
CA GLY A 445 12.78 3.28 -31.76
C GLY A 445 11.44 3.29 -32.47
N THR A 446 10.78 4.44 -32.52
CA THR A 446 9.43 4.58 -33.08
C THR A 446 9.39 5.28 -34.44
N ASN A 447 10.43 6.04 -34.80
CA ASN A 447 10.43 6.92 -35.96
C ASN A 447 11.54 6.58 -36.95
N ILE A 448 11.22 5.76 -37.96
CA ILE A 448 12.21 5.38 -38.99
C ILE A 448 12.57 6.55 -39.90
N ASN A 449 11.62 7.45 -40.17
CA ASN A 449 11.82 8.61 -41.04
C ASN A 449 12.87 9.56 -40.45
N LEU A 450 12.84 9.77 -39.13
CA LEU A 450 13.86 10.54 -38.42
C LEU A 450 15.27 10.00 -38.71
N LEU A 451 15.44 8.68 -38.65
CA LEU A 451 16.73 8.06 -38.89
C LEU A 451 17.20 8.19 -40.35
N PHE A 452 16.31 8.09 -41.33
CA PHE A 452 16.66 8.36 -42.73
C PHE A 452 17.13 9.81 -42.92
N ASN A 453 16.48 10.79 -42.29
CA ASN A 453 16.88 12.19 -42.37
C ASN A 453 18.25 12.44 -41.71
N ILE A 454 18.54 11.82 -40.56
CA ILE A 454 19.87 11.85 -39.94
C ILE A 454 20.93 11.28 -40.90
N GLY A 455 20.60 10.17 -41.56
CA GLY A 455 21.45 9.55 -42.58
C GLY A 455 21.76 10.48 -43.75
N ILE A 456 20.75 11.15 -44.31
CA ILE A 456 20.90 12.11 -45.41
C ILE A 456 21.84 13.26 -45.03
N ILE A 457 21.64 13.84 -43.83
CA ILE A 457 22.49 14.93 -43.32
C ILE A 457 23.94 14.45 -43.16
N ALA A 458 24.15 13.27 -42.56
CA ALA A 458 25.48 12.70 -42.40
C ALA A 458 26.15 12.43 -43.74
N ILE A 459 25.43 11.82 -44.69
CA ILE A 459 25.95 11.54 -46.04
C ILE A 459 26.37 12.84 -46.71
N ALA A 460 25.51 13.86 -46.71
CA ALA A 460 25.79 15.16 -47.33
C ALA A 460 27.02 15.84 -46.72
N LEU A 461 27.13 15.88 -45.39
CA LEU A 461 28.28 16.45 -44.70
C LEU A 461 29.59 15.77 -45.07
N PHE A 462 29.66 14.44 -44.94
CA PHE A 462 30.88 13.71 -45.23
C PHE A 462 31.24 13.78 -46.72
N SER A 463 30.26 13.82 -47.62
CA SER A 463 30.51 14.02 -49.05
C SER A 463 31.19 15.35 -49.30
N LEU A 464 30.68 16.43 -48.69
CA LEU A 464 31.30 17.77 -48.76
C LEU A 464 32.71 17.76 -48.20
N VAL A 465 32.92 17.13 -47.04
CA VAL A 465 34.23 17.05 -46.40
C VAL A 465 35.24 16.29 -47.26
N PHE A 466 34.90 15.12 -47.81
CA PHE A 466 35.80 14.37 -48.67
C PHE A 466 36.08 15.08 -50.00
N TRP A 467 35.06 15.72 -50.59
CA TRP A 467 35.25 16.56 -51.76
C TRP A 467 36.20 17.72 -51.48
N TRP A 468 36.02 18.40 -50.35
CA TRP A 468 36.86 19.51 -49.93
C TRP A 468 38.31 19.07 -49.74
N ILE A 469 38.53 17.97 -49.01
CA ILE A 469 39.85 17.37 -48.82
C ILE A 469 40.46 16.98 -50.17
N ASP A 470 39.72 16.35 -51.07
CA ASP A 470 40.27 15.86 -52.33
C ASP A 470 40.56 16.98 -53.35
N ARG A 471 39.66 17.96 -53.50
CA ARG A 471 39.71 18.98 -54.56
C ARG A 471 40.38 20.30 -54.18
N TYR A 472 40.29 20.72 -52.92
CA TYR A 472 40.88 22.00 -52.50
C TYR A 472 42.31 21.80 -51.98
N ARG A 473 43.31 22.18 -52.79
CA ARG A 473 44.74 21.97 -52.49
C ARG A 473 45.59 23.25 -52.70
N PRO A 474 45.56 24.20 -51.75
CA PRO A 474 46.22 25.50 -51.93
C PRO A 474 47.75 25.48 -51.79
N SER A 475 48.35 24.51 -51.07
CA SER A 475 49.79 24.51 -50.73
C SER A 475 50.70 23.73 -51.71
N ILE A 476 50.29 23.56 -52.97
CA ILE A 476 51.07 22.90 -54.04
C ILE A 476 51.56 23.97 -55.03
N SER A 477 52.68 23.72 -55.73
CA SER A 477 53.31 24.65 -56.69
C SER A 477 52.38 25.19 -57.77
N GLN A 478 51.28 24.47 -58.06
CA GLN A 478 50.11 24.97 -58.76
C GLN A 478 48.89 24.65 -57.88
N PRO A 479 48.14 25.64 -57.36
CA PRO A 479 46.97 25.38 -56.54
C PRO A 479 45.90 24.69 -57.39
N ILE A 480 45.54 23.48 -56.99
CA ILE A 480 44.44 22.75 -57.63
C ILE A 480 43.17 23.19 -56.92
N MET A 481 42.34 23.91 -57.67
CA MET A 481 41.05 24.43 -57.22
C MET A 481 39.93 23.73 -58.00
N PRO A 482 38.81 23.36 -57.35
CA PRO A 482 37.66 22.83 -58.05
C PRO A 482 37.12 23.84 -59.07
N THR A 483 36.58 23.33 -60.17
CA THR A 483 35.96 24.19 -61.19
C THR A 483 34.73 24.91 -60.62
N ARG A 484 34.35 26.07 -61.19
CA ARG A 484 33.12 26.78 -60.76
C ARG A 484 31.88 25.88 -60.83
N TYR A 485 31.82 25.00 -61.82
CA TYR A 485 30.77 24.00 -61.95
C TYR A 485 30.76 23.00 -60.78
N GLU A 486 31.91 22.42 -60.42
CA GLU A 486 31.99 21.50 -59.28
C GLU A 486 31.65 22.18 -57.96
N ILE A 487 32.10 23.42 -57.73
CA ILE A 487 31.78 24.19 -56.53
C ILE A 487 30.27 24.42 -56.42
N THR A 488 29.65 24.90 -57.49
CA THR A 488 28.20 25.20 -57.51
C THR A 488 27.36 23.94 -57.33
N MET A 489 27.70 22.85 -58.02
CA MET A 489 26.97 21.58 -57.88
C MET A 489 27.17 20.94 -56.51
N MET A 490 28.39 20.95 -55.97
CA MET A 490 28.66 20.33 -54.67
C MET A 490 28.05 21.12 -53.51
N LEU A 491 28.25 22.44 -53.47
CA LEU A 491 27.66 23.27 -52.41
C LEU A 491 26.13 23.34 -52.55
N GLY A 492 25.61 23.46 -53.78
CA GLY A 492 24.17 23.46 -54.04
C GLY A 492 23.50 22.16 -53.58
N SER A 493 24.03 20.99 -54.00
CA SER A 493 23.49 19.69 -53.58
C SER A 493 23.60 19.47 -52.06
N TYR A 494 24.70 19.90 -51.44
CA TYR A 494 24.89 19.80 -50.00
C TYR A 494 23.84 20.62 -49.24
N LEU A 495 23.64 21.88 -49.63
CA LEU A 495 22.65 22.77 -49.02
C LEU A 495 21.23 22.21 -49.21
N ILE A 496 20.88 21.72 -50.39
CA ILE A 496 19.56 21.14 -50.67
C ILE A 496 19.31 19.91 -49.77
N LEU A 497 20.23 18.95 -49.73
CA LEU A 497 20.05 17.71 -48.96
C LEU A 497 20.01 17.96 -47.45
N THR A 498 20.86 18.86 -46.95
CA THR A 498 20.86 19.24 -45.53
C THR A 498 19.60 20.01 -45.16
N MET A 499 19.14 20.95 -45.99
CA MET A 499 17.89 21.68 -45.75
C MET A 499 16.67 20.74 -45.77
N LEU A 500 16.59 19.81 -46.73
CA LEU A 500 15.52 18.81 -46.76
C LEU A 500 15.54 17.94 -45.50
N GLY A 501 16.72 17.48 -45.06
CA GLY A 501 16.86 16.71 -43.83
C GLY A 501 16.42 17.49 -42.58
N ILE A 502 16.83 18.76 -42.46
CA ILE A 502 16.45 19.62 -41.34
C ILE A 502 14.93 19.89 -41.34
N VAL A 503 14.36 20.30 -42.47
CA VAL A 503 12.92 20.56 -42.60
C VAL A 503 12.12 19.33 -42.22
N ASN A 504 12.51 18.14 -42.69
CA ASN A 504 11.82 16.91 -42.32
C ASN A 504 11.93 16.60 -40.82
N ILE A 505 13.07 16.86 -40.16
CA ILE A 505 13.19 16.70 -38.70
C ILE A 505 12.18 17.58 -37.96
N PHE A 506 11.98 18.82 -38.41
CA PHE A 506 10.96 19.72 -37.85
C PHE A 506 9.53 19.23 -38.08
N LEU A 507 9.27 18.54 -39.18
CA LEU A 507 7.95 17.98 -39.49
C LEU A 507 7.67 16.67 -38.76
N THR A 508 8.70 15.90 -38.41
CA THR A 508 8.54 14.53 -37.87
C THR A 508 8.67 14.42 -36.36
N THR A 509 9.09 15.46 -35.64
CA THR A 509 9.44 15.32 -34.21
C THR A 509 9.08 16.54 -33.37
N ASP A 510 8.62 16.30 -32.14
CA ASP A 510 8.24 17.34 -31.16
C ASP A 510 9.44 18.11 -30.58
N ARG A 511 10.67 17.60 -30.76
CA ARG A 511 11.90 18.13 -30.14
C ARG A 511 13.03 18.36 -31.15
N PRO A 512 12.79 19.14 -32.23
CA PRO A 512 13.73 19.25 -33.35
C PRO A 512 15.08 19.87 -32.94
N TRP A 513 15.06 20.89 -32.08
CA TRP A 513 16.29 21.56 -31.63
C TRP A 513 17.24 20.64 -30.85
N ILE A 514 16.71 19.78 -29.97
CA ILE A 514 17.53 18.86 -29.17
C ILE A 514 18.15 17.80 -30.08
N ILE A 515 17.40 17.32 -31.07
CA ILE A 515 17.90 16.38 -32.08
C ILE A 515 19.01 17.01 -32.92
N LEU A 516 18.84 18.25 -33.40
CA LEU A 516 19.87 18.95 -34.16
C LEU A 516 21.16 19.15 -33.34
N ILE A 517 21.05 19.49 -32.06
CA ILE A 517 22.20 19.56 -31.15
C ILE A 517 22.86 18.18 -31.00
N GLY A 518 22.07 17.12 -30.83
CA GLY A 518 22.58 15.74 -30.75
C GLY A 518 23.32 15.31 -32.02
N ILE A 519 22.78 15.62 -33.19
CA ILE A 519 23.41 15.38 -34.49
C ILE A 519 24.71 16.19 -34.60
N ALA A 520 24.71 17.47 -34.22
CA ALA A 520 25.87 18.33 -34.27
C ALA A 520 27.02 17.82 -33.38
N ILE A 521 26.71 17.37 -32.16
CA ILE A 521 27.69 16.80 -31.21
C ILE A 521 28.39 15.58 -31.81
N ILE A 522 27.68 14.76 -32.58
CA ILE A 522 28.26 13.57 -33.22
C ILE A 522 28.99 13.93 -34.52
N LEU A 523 28.38 14.74 -35.39
CA LEU A 523 28.87 14.89 -36.76
C LEU A 523 29.94 15.97 -36.95
N LEU A 524 30.03 16.99 -36.09
CA LEU A 524 30.90 18.15 -36.35
C LEU A 524 32.30 18.06 -35.68
N PRO A 525 32.46 17.73 -34.38
CA PRO A 525 33.72 17.95 -33.68
C PRO A 525 34.91 17.17 -34.28
N ILE A 526 34.72 15.88 -34.56
CA ILE A 526 35.81 15.02 -35.06
C ILE A 526 36.16 15.33 -36.52
N PRO A 527 35.20 15.44 -37.46
CA PRO A 527 35.51 15.82 -38.84
C PRO A 527 36.13 17.21 -38.97
N THR A 528 35.63 18.21 -38.24
CA THR A 528 36.21 19.57 -38.26
C THR A 528 37.62 19.59 -37.67
N LEU A 529 37.87 18.87 -36.58
CA LEU A 529 39.22 18.73 -36.01
C LEU A 529 40.18 18.06 -36.99
N ILE A 530 39.79 16.91 -37.56
CA ILE A 530 40.66 16.16 -38.48
C ILE A 530 40.94 16.97 -39.75
N THR A 531 39.93 17.57 -40.36
CA THR A 531 40.11 18.45 -41.54
C THR A 531 41.04 19.61 -41.23
N SER A 532 40.86 20.29 -40.10
CA SER A 532 41.73 21.39 -39.65
C SER A 532 43.18 20.92 -39.49
N LEU A 533 43.41 19.78 -38.84
CA LEU A 533 44.74 19.18 -38.68
C LEU A 533 45.39 18.85 -40.03
N ILE A 534 44.62 18.32 -41.00
CA ILE A 534 45.12 18.02 -42.35
C ILE A 534 45.64 19.29 -43.05
N TYR A 535 44.96 20.43 -42.88
CA TYR A 535 45.39 21.70 -43.48
C TYR A 535 46.52 22.38 -42.68
N LEU A 536 46.54 22.26 -41.35
CA LEU A 536 47.59 22.82 -40.49
C LEU A 536 48.93 22.10 -40.62
N GLN A 537 48.95 20.77 -40.66
CA GLN A 537 50.19 19.98 -40.72
C GLN A 537 50.87 20.02 -42.09
N GLY A 538 50.18 20.51 -43.13
CA GLY A 538 50.63 20.40 -44.51
C GLY A 538 50.54 18.96 -45.02
N ARG A 539 50.15 18.80 -46.29
CA ARG A 539 49.98 17.48 -46.89
C ARG A 539 51.34 16.89 -47.26
N TYR A 540 51.58 15.63 -46.92
CA TYR A 540 52.88 14.95 -47.02
C TYR A 540 53.46 14.77 -48.45
N HIS A 541 52.79 15.24 -49.52
CA HIS A 541 53.34 15.11 -50.87
C HIS A 541 52.87 16.19 -51.86
N LYS A 542 53.79 16.65 -52.71
CA LYS A 542 53.59 17.75 -53.67
C LYS A 542 52.98 17.35 -55.03
N LEU A 543 52.90 16.06 -55.39
CA LEU A 543 52.51 15.63 -56.73
C LEU A 543 51.44 14.54 -56.70
N LEU A 544 50.18 14.93 -56.87
CA LEU A 544 49.11 14.01 -57.23
C LEU A 544 48.25 14.69 -58.29
N ASN A 545 48.47 14.34 -59.56
CA ASN A 545 47.59 14.71 -60.68
C ASN A 545 46.34 13.80 -60.74
N THR A 546 46.01 13.12 -59.64
CA THR A 546 44.97 12.08 -59.53
C THR A 546 44.32 12.12 -58.15
N SER A 547 43.11 11.56 -58.02
CA SER A 547 42.35 11.54 -56.76
C SER A 547 43.03 10.73 -55.66
N TYR A 548 42.74 11.07 -54.39
CA TYR A 548 43.08 10.23 -53.22
C TYR A 548 42.36 8.87 -53.25
N PHE A 549 41.33 8.73 -54.06
CA PHE A 549 40.58 7.51 -54.26
C PHE A 549 41.10 6.69 -55.45
N VAL A 550 41.04 5.37 -55.33
CA VAL A 550 41.37 4.39 -56.38
C VAL A 550 40.16 3.52 -56.66
N GLU A 551 40.00 3.04 -57.89
CA GLU A 551 38.92 2.14 -58.29
C GLU A 551 39.49 0.75 -58.64
N ASN A 552 38.78 -0.33 -58.33
CA ASN A 552 39.11 -1.69 -58.76
C ASN A 552 38.88 -1.87 -60.28
N GLY A 553 39.86 -2.42 -60.98
CA GLY A 553 39.83 -2.60 -62.44
C GLY A 553 39.20 -3.90 -62.95
N GLN A 554 38.73 -4.79 -62.06
CA GLN A 554 38.07 -6.05 -62.44
C GLN A 554 36.54 -5.88 -62.49
N PHE A 555 35.89 -6.35 -63.57
CA PHE A 555 34.45 -6.21 -63.81
C PHE A 555 33.55 -6.67 -62.64
N ARG A 556 32.39 -5.99 -62.53
CA ARG A 556 31.37 -6.10 -61.48
C ARG A 556 30.80 -7.51 -61.34
N GLU A 557 31.36 -8.33 -60.45
CA GLU A 557 30.68 -9.51 -59.93
C GLU A 557 29.98 -9.16 -58.61
N PHE A 558 28.68 -9.47 -58.52
CA PHE A 558 27.88 -9.27 -57.32
C PHE A 558 28.41 -10.16 -56.18
N ARG A 559 29.14 -9.57 -55.22
CA ARG A 559 29.66 -10.28 -54.05
C ARG A 559 29.23 -9.56 -52.78
N LEU A 560 28.33 -10.20 -52.01
CA LEU A 560 28.03 -9.80 -50.63
C LEU A 560 29.28 -10.05 -49.78
N LEU A 561 30.09 -9.02 -49.59
CA LEU A 561 31.28 -9.07 -48.74
C LEU A 561 30.97 -8.50 -47.36
N LEU A 562 30.92 -9.39 -46.37
CA LEU A 562 31.01 -9.00 -44.96
C LEU A 562 32.41 -8.41 -44.71
N GLY A 563 32.51 -7.09 -44.81
CA GLY A 563 33.62 -6.27 -44.28
C GLY A 563 34.90 -6.28 -45.11
N ARG A 564 34.99 -5.40 -46.11
CA ARG A 564 36.29 -4.97 -46.65
C ARG A 564 36.65 -3.60 -46.08
N LEU A 565 37.88 -3.46 -45.59
CA LEU A 565 38.40 -2.20 -45.09
C LEU A 565 38.41 -1.13 -46.21
N PRO A 566 38.15 0.15 -45.90
CA PRO A 566 38.16 1.24 -46.88
C PRO A 566 39.57 1.59 -47.40
N ILE A 567 40.60 0.87 -46.92
CA ILE A 567 42.01 1.08 -47.24
C ILE A 567 42.49 -0.04 -48.19
N ILE A 568 43.43 0.30 -49.08
CA ILE A 568 44.13 -0.68 -49.91
C ILE A 568 44.92 -1.67 -49.01
N PRO A 569 44.99 -2.97 -49.35
CA PRO A 569 45.82 -3.91 -48.61
C PRO A 569 47.30 -3.53 -48.57
N ARG A 570 47.96 -3.80 -47.44
CA ARG A 570 49.39 -3.52 -47.23
C ARG A 570 50.31 -4.32 -48.17
N PHE A 571 49.90 -5.54 -48.56
CA PHE A 571 50.71 -6.41 -49.42
C PHE A 571 50.59 -6.04 -50.91
N PRO A 572 51.73 -5.79 -51.62
CA PRO A 572 51.75 -5.38 -53.03
C PRO A 572 50.95 -6.28 -53.96
N PHE A 573 50.96 -7.60 -53.74
CA PHE A 573 50.23 -8.60 -54.53
C PHE A 573 48.74 -8.28 -54.68
N PHE A 574 48.10 -7.68 -53.67
CA PHE A 574 46.69 -7.33 -53.74
C PHE A 574 46.40 -5.93 -54.31
N ARG A 575 47.44 -5.14 -54.63
CA ARG A 575 47.35 -3.74 -55.09
C ARG A 575 47.20 -3.60 -56.60
N GLU A 576 47.67 -4.58 -57.39
CA GLU A 576 47.68 -4.54 -58.86
C GLU A 576 46.27 -4.44 -59.48
N ARG A 577 45.23 -4.72 -58.69
CA ARG A 577 43.82 -4.61 -59.09
C ARG A 577 43.24 -3.20 -58.99
N TYR A 578 43.92 -2.24 -58.38
CA TYR A 578 43.38 -0.89 -58.17
C TYR A 578 44.08 0.15 -59.05
N GLN A 579 43.29 0.92 -59.79
CA GLN A 579 43.76 1.98 -60.67
C GLN A 579 43.49 3.38 -60.06
N PRO A 580 44.43 4.33 -60.20
CA PRO A 580 44.22 5.70 -59.76
C PRO A 580 43.12 6.36 -60.60
N ILE A 581 42.19 7.05 -59.93
CA ILE A 581 41.10 7.71 -60.64
C ILE A 581 41.57 9.07 -61.16
N LEU A 582 41.44 9.26 -62.47
CA LEU A 582 41.72 10.53 -63.15
C LEU A 582 40.54 11.48 -62.95
N TRP A 583 40.84 12.70 -62.50
CA TRP A 583 39.84 13.73 -62.23
C TRP A 583 39.03 14.13 -63.45
N ASP A 584 39.66 14.17 -64.62
CA ASP A 584 39.07 14.80 -65.81
C ASP A 584 38.19 13.85 -66.62
N LYS A 585 38.25 12.54 -66.35
CA LYS A 585 37.57 11.51 -67.17
C LYS A 585 36.62 10.60 -66.40
N ARG A 586 36.80 10.42 -65.08
CA ARG A 586 36.08 9.35 -64.33
C ARG A 586 35.59 9.74 -62.93
N TRP A 587 35.89 10.93 -62.43
CA TRP A 587 35.53 11.32 -61.06
C TRP A 587 34.78 12.65 -60.96
N GLY A 588 33.48 12.59 -60.66
CA GLY A 588 32.62 13.77 -60.49
C GLY A 588 32.19 14.04 -59.05
N TRP A 589 31.38 15.09 -58.84
CA TRP A 589 30.87 15.47 -57.51
C TRP A 589 29.92 14.42 -56.91
N LEU A 590 29.14 13.71 -57.73
CA LEU A 590 28.23 12.63 -57.29
C LEU A 590 28.98 11.45 -56.66
N ASN A 591 30.22 11.19 -57.06
CA ASN A 591 30.99 10.06 -56.54
C ASN A 591 31.35 10.22 -55.06
N TYR A 592 31.41 11.45 -54.54
CA TYR A 592 31.61 11.68 -53.11
C TYR A 592 30.37 11.32 -52.30
N TYR A 593 29.17 11.54 -52.86
CA TYR A 593 27.90 11.06 -52.27
C TYR A 593 27.82 9.55 -52.28
N ASP A 594 28.18 8.93 -53.40
CA ASP A 594 28.23 7.47 -53.51
C ASP A 594 29.23 6.87 -52.51
N PHE A 595 30.44 7.43 -52.41
CA PHE A 595 31.43 7.01 -51.42
C PHE A 595 30.90 7.13 -49.97
N SER A 596 30.30 8.28 -49.64
CA SER A 596 29.75 8.56 -48.32
C SER A 596 28.55 7.66 -47.95
N LEU A 597 27.65 7.43 -48.90
CA LEU A 597 26.49 6.54 -48.76
C LEU A 597 26.93 5.11 -48.50
N ASN A 598 27.89 4.60 -49.28
CA ASN A 598 28.41 3.25 -49.09
C ASN A 598 29.12 3.09 -47.75
N ASN A 599 29.82 4.10 -47.25
CA ASN A 599 30.45 4.06 -45.93
C ASN A 599 29.43 4.01 -44.78
N ILE A 600 28.34 4.77 -44.87
CA ILE A 600 27.29 4.82 -43.84
C ILE A 600 26.45 3.54 -43.83
N PHE A 601 25.95 3.10 -44.99
CA PHE A 601 25.10 1.90 -45.08
C PHE A 601 25.89 0.60 -45.18
N LYS A 602 27.22 0.68 -45.31
CA LYS A 602 28.12 -0.47 -45.54
C LYS A 602 27.68 -1.33 -46.73
N LEU A 603 27.02 -0.72 -47.72
CA LEU A 603 26.65 -1.37 -48.95
C LEU A 603 27.94 -1.62 -49.74
N GLY A 604 28.29 -2.89 -49.90
CA GLY A 604 29.55 -3.34 -50.49
C GLY A 604 29.66 -3.15 -52.00
N PHE A 605 29.01 -2.13 -52.56
CA PHE A 605 28.89 -1.91 -54.00
C PHE A 605 29.83 -0.86 -54.56
N ASN A 606 30.95 -0.56 -53.88
CA ASN A 606 31.92 0.32 -54.49
C ASN A 606 33.37 -0.14 -54.44
N ASP A 607 33.94 -0.13 -55.64
CA ASP A 607 35.32 -0.45 -55.98
C ASP A 607 36.30 0.66 -55.57
N ILE A 608 35.79 1.71 -54.89
CA ILE A 608 36.46 2.93 -54.50
C ILE A 608 37.15 2.75 -53.13
N ARG A 609 38.47 2.93 -53.08
CA ARG A 609 39.27 2.85 -51.85
C ARG A 609 40.23 4.01 -51.67
N LEU A 610 40.67 4.20 -50.44
CA LEU A 610 41.70 5.19 -50.10
C LEU A 610 43.10 4.68 -50.47
N ARG A 611 43.90 5.52 -51.14
CA ARG A 611 45.28 5.19 -51.54
C ARG A 611 46.25 5.09 -50.34
N ASP A 612 46.64 3.86 -49.97
CA ASP A 612 47.44 3.58 -48.76
C ASP A 612 48.90 4.10 -48.80
N ARG A 613 49.47 4.36 -49.97
CA ARG A 613 50.89 4.78 -50.06
C ARG A 613 51.17 6.23 -49.64
N HIS A 614 50.17 7.14 -49.65
CA HIS A 614 50.42 8.59 -49.61
C HIS A 614 49.37 9.42 -48.83
N LEU A 615 48.70 8.83 -47.83
CA LEU A 615 47.77 9.56 -46.97
C LEU A 615 48.23 9.52 -45.51
N PRO A 616 48.38 10.67 -44.83
CA PRO A 616 48.62 10.67 -43.39
C PRO A 616 47.45 9.97 -42.72
N GLY A 617 47.72 9.25 -41.63
CA GLY A 617 46.71 8.50 -40.88
C GLY A 617 45.40 9.26 -40.67
N LEU A 618 45.43 10.60 -40.60
CA LEU A 618 44.27 11.49 -40.45
C LEU A 618 43.12 11.30 -41.45
N ILE A 619 43.35 11.21 -42.77
CA ILE A 619 42.22 11.04 -43.72
C ILE A 619 41.65 9.63 -43.62
N SER A 620 42.53 8.63 -43.39
CA SER A 620 42.10 7.28 -43.07
C SER A 620 41.27 7.25 -41.78
N THR A 621 41.68 7.98 -40.74
CA THR A 621 40.93 8.16 -39.49
C THR A 621 39.56 8.77 -39.74
N LEU A 622 39.45 9.74 -40.66
CA LEU A 622 38.16 10.33 -41.01
C LEU A 622 37.21 9.33 -41.68
N VAL A 623 37.73 8.50 -42.59
CA VAL A 623 36.95 7.44 -43.23
C VAL A 623 36.54 6.38 -42.20
N TRP A 624 37.44 5.99 -41.31
CA TRP A 624 37.14 5.09 -40.19
C TRP A 624 36.10 5.67 -39.24
N TYR A 625 36.15 6.96 -38.97
CA TYR A 625 35.16 7.65 -38.15
C TYR A 625 33.77 7.55 -38.78
N GLN A 626 33.64 7.89 -40.07
CA GLN A 626 32.38 7.74 -40.79
C GLN A 626 31.90 6.28 -40.81
N TRP A 627 32.80 5.32 -41.03
CA TRP A 627 32.45 3.91 -41.05
C TRP A 627 31.95 3.40 -39.69
N CYS A 628 32.56 3.84 -38.59
CA CYS A 628 32.10 3.56 -37.22
C CYS A 628 30.72 4.18 -36.96
N LEU A 629 30.47 5.40 -37.43
CA LEU A 629 29.13 6.01 -37.39
C LEU A 629 28.12 5.18 -38.21
N GLY A 630 28.53 4.62 -39.34
CA GLY A 630 27.72 3.69 -40.12
C GLY A 630 27.34 2.42 -39.35
N VAL A 631 28.24 1.87 -38.50
CA VAL A 631 27.89 0.77 -37.58
C VAL A 631 26.74 1.19 -36.66
N LEU A 632 26.92 2.33 -35.98
CA LEU A 632 25.94 2.84 -35.02
C LEU A 632 24.59 3.13 -35.71
N TYR A 633 24.64 3.70 -36.90
CA TYR A 633 23.48 4.00 -37.73
C TYR A 633 22.70 2.73 -38.10
N ILE A 634 23.38 1.68 -38.56
CA ILE A 634 22.74 0.39 -38.89
C ILE A 634 22.14 -0.27 -37.65
N VAL A 635 22.85 -0.23 -36.51
CA VAL A 635 22.32 -0.76 -35.24
C VAL A 635 21.04 -0.04 -34.84
N LEU A 636 21.04 1.29 -34.91
CA LEU A 636 19.86 2.11 -34.64
C LEU A 636 18.73 1.86 -35.66
N LEU A 637 19.05 1.71 -36.94
CA LEU A 637 18.09 1.40 -38.00
C LEU A 637 17.41 0.05 -37.76
N LEU A 638 18.20 -1.00 -37.50
CA LEU A 638 17.69 -2.34 -37.21
C LEU A 638 16.86 -2.36 -35.93
N TRP A 639 17.31 -1.66 -34.89
CA TRP A 639 16.56 -1.52 -33.63
C TRP A 639 15.23 -0.79 -33.82
N THR A 640 15.19 0.24 -34.67
CA THR A 640 13.97 0.98 -34.99
C THR A 640 13.04 0.14 -35.86
N LEU A 641 13.58 -0.55 -36.88
CA LEU A 641 12.85 -1.46 -37.76
C LEU A 641 12.21 -2.61 -36.98
N SER A 642 12.93 -3.18 -36.01
CA SER A 642 12.45 -4.30 -35.19
C SER A 642 11.21 -3.89 -34.39
N ARG A 643 11.17 -2.64 -33.90
CA ARG A 643 10.03 -2.08 -33.14
C ARG A 643 8.89 -1.58 -34.01
N THR A 644 9.16 -1.14 -35.23
CA THR A 644 8.16 -0.54 -36.12
C THR A 644 7.48 -1.55 -37.04
N ILE A 645 8.13 -2.67 -37.37
CA ILE A 645 7.58 -3.73 -38.23
C ILE A 645 7.21 -4.95 -37.38
N PRO A 646 5.91 -5.28 -37.24
CA PRO A 646 5.47 -6.48 -36.53
C PRO A 646 6.08 -7.76 -37.12
N GLY A 647 6.64 -8.64 -36.28
CA GLY A 647 7.23 -9.92 -36.69
C GLY A 647 8.72 -9.87 -37.04
N LEU A 648 9.30 -8.69 -37.33
CA LEU A 648 10.74 -8.57 -37.64
C LEU A 648 11.64 -8.84 -36.42
N ASN A 649 11.12 -8.61 -35.21
CA ASN A 649 11.79 -8.95 -33.95
C ASN A 649 12.19 -10.44 -33.86
N LEU A 650 11.36 -11.34 -34.41
CA LEU A 650 11.63 -12.79 -34.39
C LEU A 650 12.77 -13.21 -35.33
N LEU A 651 13.26 -12.32 -36.19
CA LEU A 651 14.32 -12.60 -37.17
C LEU A 651 15.66 -11.93 -36.80
N ILE A 652 15.61 -10.83 -36.02
CA ILE A 652 16.79 -10.02 -35.64
C ILE A 652 17.40 -10.46 -34.30
N TYR A 653 16.59 -11.01 -33.38
CA TYR A 653 17.03 -11.33 -32.00
C TYR A 653 17.36 -12.81 -31.75
N PHE A 654 17.54 -13.62 -32.81
CA PHE A 654 18.03 -15.01 -32.71
C PHE A 654 19.54 -15.11 -32.96
#